data_AF-A0A9R0W6Z0-F1
#
_entry.id   AF-A0A9R0W6Z0-F1
#
_cell.length_a   1.000
_cell.length_b   1.000
_cell.length_c   1.000
_cell.angle_alpha   90.00
_cell.angle_beta   90.00
_cell.angle_gamma   90.00
#
_symmetry.space_group_name_H-M   'P 1'
#
loop_
_entity.id
_entity.type
_entity.pdbx_description
1 polymer ?
#
loop_
_entity_poly.entity_id
_entity_poly.type
_entity_poly.pdbx_seq_one_letter_code
_entity_poly.pdbx_strand_id
1 'polypeptide(L)'
;MDPDCESKLFALEKALYDESVDPIDLPLSLLKAITKNFHEGQQIGSGGFGEVYKGELRNGMVAVKKLFDLIVIDEKNFQSEVDSLLGVRHKNTVRFLGYCSDTQQVMGKFNGATVWAQRRQRLLCFEFLPKGSLADYITDPSSGLQWETRYQIIKGICEGVHYLHQQRIIHMDLKPQNILLDGNMMPKIADFGLSRRLGEDQTRIITEHIVGSRGYWAPEFIGSGVITLKADIYVLGVIFLEVLTGCKGSVKVEEVLESWMNVLETTPERHILLEQVKLCAEIGIQCMNNDPKNRPTTWDIILMLFDEEEISNWSARGVVRSPSIAQEMPLIAKLEYELKLMNLYGRPFLPKRVSALKRIEETSTETIHLGFTDSKILDIHPLKLQFPFEAGKQTSCPLNLTSKADQYVRFCIIPEFKGMYLCEQNELVDPMSTCGISITLVEQQQRLLKMIYILMITSESKSALENFMASFSWDDMMDKVDLPQRVEELGCQMHVTMLTGAVCPQSATTITPKIIFTKESFSLNTMDVHPMEPWILVVENHRQVSIWDYWRQTVVMLFDSNEKQSWVKKIVDDFVQVHAAKWIARKQWFVTGEVYGNVRVYSCVTMTEIKKFRAYFSADIKALAVHPTYPLLITLAVWDNCEDPIRLWDWDMGWKCSQRVSGGSACGPDTRFRFKFNPKDTTTFAAAHNGVSHVWSINSSKPLITIMPPNCHRDVCDYMYTDSHPLNVITSGQHGGLRVWDLQTETCVHAISLCWKAVDLVVCHPELPLIVAVGSRHGGDITVCFWNSANYRLLKTFQWMHYSQIVDIAFVGSRRLVIRYRRGIEVLDMDLEALLRQQ
;
A
#
# COMPACT_ATOMS: atom_id res chain seq x y z
N MET A 1 -42.08 17.14 32.82
CA MET A 1 -41.08 18.09 33.34
C MET A 1 -41.22 19.39 32.55
N ASP A 2 -40.48 20.46 32.87
CA ASP A 2 -40.34 21.62 31.97
C ASP A 2 -39.89 21.13 30.57
N PRO A 3 -40.52 21.54 29.44
CA PRO A 3 -40.15 21.10 28.10
C PRO A 3 -38.65 21.24 27.77
N ASP A 4 -37.98 22.27 28.32
CA ASP A 4 -36.54 22.46 28.14
C ASP A 4 -35.72 21.38 28.87
N CYS A 5 -36.18 20.94 30.05
CA CYS A 5 -35.55 19.89 30.84
C CYS A 5 -35.66 18.51 30.16
N GLU A 6 -36.78 18.21 29.49
CA GLU A 6 -36.94 16.95 28.73
C GLU A 6 -36.04 16.90 27.48
N SER A 7 -35.90 18.03 26.78
CA SER A 7 -34.98 18.15 25.66
C SER A 7 -33.51 17.95 26.09
N LYS A 8 -33.10 18.58 27.20
CA LYS A 8 -31.75 18.43 27.77
C LYS A 8 -31.48 17.03 28.31
N LEU A 9 -32.49 16.37 28.89
CA LEU A 9 -32.40 14.95 29.28
C LEU A 9 -32.13 14.06 28.07
N PHE A 10 -32.86 14.23 26.98
CA PHE A 10 -32.65 13.47 25.75
C PHE A 10 -31.26 13.74 25.15
N ALA A 11 -30.80 14.99 25.17
CA ALA A 11 -29.47 15.35 24.70
C ALA A 11 -28.36 14.71 25.56
N LEU A 12 -28.52 14.67 26.89
CA LEU A 12 -27.60 13.98 27.80
C LEU A 12 -27.59 12.46 27.56
N GLU A 13 -28.76 11.84 27.37
CA GLU A 13 -28.86 10.41 27.03
C GLU A 13 -28.18 10.11 25.69
N LYS A 14 -28.38 10.97 24.68
CA LYS A 14 -27.66 10.84 23.41
C LYS A 14 -26.15 10.99 23.61
N ALA A 15 -25.72 11.99 24.36
CA ALA A 15 -24.31 12.18 24.70
C ALA A 15 -23.74 10.99 25.46
N LEU A 16 -24.54 10.21 26.21
CA LEU A 16 -24.08 8.99 26.88
C LEU A 16 -23.78 7.82 25.91
N TYR A 17 -24.35 7.79 24.70
CA TYR A 17 -24.13 6.68 23.76
C TYR A 17 -23.35 7.07 22.51
N ASP A 18 -23.37 8.35 22.15
CA ASP A 18 -22.71 8.88 20.96
C ASP A 18 -21.46 9.69 21.34
N GLU A 19 -20.28 9.09 21.16
CA GLU A 19 -18.97 9.70 21.45
C GLU A 19 -18.64 10.91 20.56
N SER A 20 -19.44 11.17 19.53
CA SER A 20 -19.29 12.35 18.68
C SER A 20 -19.78 13.65 19.31
N VAL A 21 -20.72 13.55 20.25
CA VAL A 21 -21.46 14.68 20.80
C VAL A 21 -20.58 15.47 21.76
N ASP A 22 -20.58 16.81 21.60
CA ASP A 22 -19.88 17.70 22.51
C ASP A 22 -20.56 17.79 23.89
N PRO A 23 -19.81 18.07 24.97
CA PRO A 23 -20.38 18.29 26.30
C PRO A 23 -21.46 19.38 26.30
N ILE A 24 -22.55 19.13 27.01
CA ILE A 24 -23.76 19.97 26.95
C ILE A 24 -23.89 20.82 28.23
N ASP A 25 -24.43 22.03 28.11
CA ASP A 25 -24.89 22.80 29.27
C ASP A 25 -26.19 22.21 29.83
N LEU A 26 -26.15 21.78 31.09
CA LEU A 26 -27.18 21.01 31.78
C LEU A 26 -27.87 21.86 32.86
N PRO A 27 -29.21 21.94 32.87
CA PRO A 27 -29.91 22.69 33.89
C PRO A 27 -29.81 22.00 35.26
N LEU A 28 -29.66 22.81 36.33
CA LEU A 28 -29.57 22.29 37.70
C LEU A 28 -30.78 21.42 38.09
N SER A 29 -31.97 21.75 37.58
CA SER A 29 -33.20 20.98 37.82
C SER A 29 -33.11 19.54 37.29
N LEU A 30 -32.48 19.34 36.12
CA LEU A 30 -32.23 18.02 35.54
C LEU A 30 -31.26 17.22 36.41
N LEU A 31 -30.12 17.81 36.78
CA LEU A 31 -29.12 17.14 37.63
C LEU A 31 -29.68 16.78 39.00
N LYS A 32 -30.53 17.63 39.58
CA LYS A 32 -31.29 17.29 40.80
C LYS A 32 -32.25 16.13 40.56
N ALA A 33 -33.00 16.11 39.46
CA ALA A 33 -33.96 15.06 39.19
C ALA A 33 -33.28 13.67 39.10
N ILE A 34 -32.20 13.55 38.32
CA ILE A 34 -31.52 12.27 38.08
C ILE A 34 -30.73 11.78 39.30
N THR A 35 -30.32 12.68 40.20
CA THR A 35 -29.60 12.35 41.45
C THR A 35 -30.51 12.26 42.68
N LYS A 36 -31.84 12.31 42.51
CA LYS A 36 -32.83 12.35 43.59
C LYS A 36 -32.57 13.49 44.59
N ASN A 37 -32.26 14.66 44.05
CA ASN A 37 -31.87 15.89 44.76
C ASN A 37 -30.58 15.72 45.57
N PHE A 38 -29.56 15.09 44.99
CA PHE A 38 -28.27 14.81 45.63
C PHE A 38 -28.43 14.02 46.93
N HIS A 39 -29.31 13.02 46.93
CA HIS A 39 -29.58 12.18 48.10
C HIS A 39 -28.32 11.41 48.52
N GLU A 40 -28.09 11.25 49.83
CA GLU A 40 -26.91 10.55 50.38
C GLU A 40 -26.77 9.13 49.83
N GLY A 41 -27.89 8.41 49.66
CA GLY A 41 -27.92 7.08 49.04
C GLY A 41 -27.51 7.02 47.56
N GLN A 42 -27.31 8.16 46.89
CA GLN A 42 -26.74 8.24 45.54
C GLN A 42 -25.28 8.72 45.56
N GLN A 43 -24.71 9.07 46.71
CA GLN A 43 -23.32 9.50 46.79
C GLN A 43 -22.39 8.30 46.55
N ILE A 44 -21.50 8.45 45.58
CA ILE A 44 -20.53 7.42 45.18
C ILE A 44 -19.08 7.82 45.48
N GLY A 45 -18.84 9.07 45.84
CA GLY A 45 -17.53 9.55 46.25
C GLY A 45 -17.59 10.94 46.88
N SER A 46 -16.54 11.28 47.63
CA SER A 46 -16.31 12.61 48.18
C SER A 46 -14.80 12.87 48.20
N GLY A 47 -14.39 14.07 47.81
CA GLY A 47 -12.99 14.46 47.71
C GLY A 47 -12.79 15.95 47.96
N GLY A 48 -11.55 16.44 47.88
CA GLY A 48 -11.22 17.84 48.23
C GLY A 48 -11.90 18.92 47.39
N PHE A 49 -12.43 18.57 46.22
CA PHE A 49 -13.06 19.51 45.28
C PHE A 49 -14.59 19.38 45.22
N GLY A 50 -15.18 18.37 45.86
CA GLY A 50 -16.62 18.17 45.84
C GLY A 50 -17.07 16.74 46.09
N GLU A 51 -18.37 16.52 45.90
CA GLU A 51 -19.05 15.25 46.10
C GLU A 51 -19.53 14.70 44.76
N VAL A 52 -19.45 13.38 44.58
CA VAL A 52 -19.88 12.72 43.35
C VAL A 52 -21.12 11.89 43.64
N TYR A 53 -22.16 12.12 42.84
CA TYR A 53 -23.43 11.41 42.94
C TYR A 53 -23.69 10.61 41.68
N LYS A 54 -24.29 9.45 41.85
CA LYS A 54 -24.84 8.65 40.77
C LYS A 54 -26.14 9.29 40.27
N GLY A 55 -26.24 9.48 38.97
CA GLY A 55 -27.45 9.92 38.27
C GLY A 55 -28.09 8.76 37.52
N GLU A 56 -29.39 8.56 37.73
CA GLU A 56 -30.20 7.55 37.03
C GLU A 56 -30.86 8.18 35.79
N LEU A 57 -30.53 7.68 34.60
CA LEU A 57 -31.19 8.01 33.33
C LEU A 57 -32.12 6.87 32.91
N ARG A 58 -32.95 7.06 31.86
CA ARG A 58 -33.82 5.97 31.36
C ARG A 58 -32.99 4.83 30.78
N ASN A 59 -31.92 5.18 30.10
CA ASN A 59 -31.02 4.27 29.41
C ASN A 59 -29.60 4.43 29.98
N GLY A 60 -29.38 4.11 31.25
CA GLY A 60 -28.03 4.07 31.83
C GLY A 60 -27.81 5.01 33.01
N MET A 61 -26.54 5.22 33.35
CA MET A 61 -26.12 5.92 34.56
C MET A 61 -25.03 6.94 34.23
N VAL A 62 -25.02 8.03 34.98
CA VAL A 62 -24.00 9.08 34.91
C VAL A 62 -23.40 9.35 36.28
N ALA A 63 -22.22 9.95 36.31
CA ALA A 63 -21.60 10.46 37.54
C ALA A 63 -21.65 11.99 37.54
N VAL A 64 -22.28 12.57 38.55
CA VAL A 64 -22.46 14.02 38.71
C VAL A 64 -21.59 14.49 39.87
N LYS A 65 -20.47 15.14 39.54
CA LYS A 65 -19.57 15.78 40.49
C LYS A 65 -20.10 17.18 40.81
N LYS A 66 -20.53 17.39 42.04
CA LYS A 66 -20.96 18.68 42.59
C LYS A 66 -19.81 19.30 43.37
N LEU A 67 -19.31 20.44 42.90
CA LEU A 67 -18.22 21.14 43.58
C LEU A 67 -18.74 21.78 44.88
N PHE A 68 -17.91 21.80 45.93
CA PHE A 68 -18.32 22.35 47.23
C PHE A 68 -18.70 23.83 47.15
N ASP A 69 -19.82 24.18 47.80
CA ASP A 69 -20.33 25.54 47.96
C ASP A 69 -19.43 26.36 48.91
N LEU A 70 -18.18 26.62 48.54
CA LEU A 70 -17.35 27.58 49.25
C LEU A 70 -17.70 28.98 48.77
N ILE A 71 -17.86 29.92 49.71
CA ILE A 71 -18.15 31.34 49.44
C ILE A 71 -17.10 31.98 48.49
N VAL A 72 -15.97 31.29 48.29
CA VAL A 72 -14.89 31.63 47.37
C VAL A 72 -14.49 30.41 46.51
N ILE A 73 -15.42 29.80 45.77
CA ILE A 73 -14.97 29.04 44.59
C ILE A 73 -14.35 30.06 43.65
N ASP A 74 -13.04 30.00 43.44
CA ASP A 74 -12.40 30.76 42.37
C ASP A 74 -13.00 30.27 41.05
N GLU A 75 -13.81 31.10 40.38
CA GLU A 75 -14.44 30.78 39.09
C GLU A 75 -13.40 30.26 38.09
N LYS A 76 -12.14 30.69 38.25
CA LYS A 76 -10.99 30.22 37.48
C LYS A 76 -10.75 28.72 37.62
N ASN A 77 -11.00 28.10 38.77
CA ASN A 77 -10.78 26.66 38.96
C ASN A 77 -11.84 25.83 38.23
N PHE A 78 -13.12 26.22 38.33
CA PHE A 78 -14.20 25.55 37.58
C PHE A 78 -13.98 25.72 36.07
N GLN A 79 -13.68 26.95 35.63
CA GLN A 79 -13.42 27.22 34.21
C GLN A 79 -12.19 26.45 33.72
N SER A 80 -11.11 26.39 34.50
CA SER A 80 -9.89 25.64 34.15
C SER A 80 -10.12 24.13 34.06
N GLU A 81 -10.98 23.55 34.93
CA GLU A 81 -11.34 22.13 34.87
C GLU A 81 -12.18 21.84 33.62
N VAL A 82 -13.19 22.68 33.34
CA VAL A 82 -13.99 22.59 32.10
C VAL A 82 -13.11 22.76 30.87
N ASP A 83 -12.24 23.76 30.81
CA ASP A 83 -11.34 24.01 29.69
C ASP A 83 -10.36 22.85 29.46
N SER A 84 -9.91 22.20 30.54
CA SER A 84 -9.05 21.02 30.45
C SER A 84 -9.79 19.80 29.89
N LEU A 85 -11.08 19.64 30.25
CA LEU A 85 -11.94 18.55 29.79
C LEU A 85 -12.52 18.76 28.39
N LEU A 86 -12.73 20.01 27.97
CA LEU A 86 -13.23 20.33 26.64
C LEU A 86 -12.24 19.85 25.57
N GLY A 87 -12.75 19.03 24.64
CA GLY A 87 -11.99 18.43 23.56
C GLY A 87 -11.23 17.14 23.92
N VAL A 88 -11.19 16.74 25.20
CA VAL A 88 -10.57 15.48 25.62
C VAL A 88 -11.48 14.31 25.26
N ARG A 89 -11.03 13.49 24.31
CA ARG A 89 -11.75 12.32 23.81
C ARG A 89 -10.78 11.17 23.58
N HIS A 90 -10.69 10.28 24.55
CA HIS A 90 -9.79 9.13 24.49
C HIS A 90 -10.37 7.94 25.27
N LYS A 91 -10.14 6.72 24.78
CA LYS A 91 -10.66 5.47 25.40
C LYS A 91 -10.23 5.31 26.87
N ASN A 92 -9.06 5.83 27.24
CA ASN A 92 -8.51 5.81 28.60
C ASN A 92 -8.62 7.14 29.37
N THR A 93 -9.56 8.01 28.99
CA THR A 93 -9.94 9.20 29.78
C THR A 93 -11.43 9.14 30.06
N VAL A 94 -11.86 9.52 31.27
CA VAL A 94 -13.28 9.56 31.60
C VAL A 94 -13.98 10.56 30.70
N ARG A 95 -15.07 10.13 30.08
CA ARG A 95 -15.81 10.98 29.16
C ARG A 95 -16.64 12.01 29.90
N PHE A 96 -16.39 13.26 29.57
CA PHE A 96 -17.13 14.42 30.03
C PHE A 96 -18.38 14.64 29.17
N LEU A 97 -19.56 14.64 29.80
CA LEU A 97 -20.86 14.71 29.12
C LEU A 97 -21.47 16.10 29.16
N GLY A 98 -21.08 16.93 30.13
CA GLY A 98 -21.64 18.26 30.28
C GLY A 98 -21.36 18.89 31.64
N TYR A 99 -21.78 20.13 31.79
CA TYR A 99 -21.60 20.90 33.02
C TYR A 99 -22.87 21.69 33.36
N CYS A 100 -22.94 22.16 34.60
CA CYS A 100 -23.95 23.11 35.06
C CYS A 100 -23.24 24.30 35.72
N SER A 101 -23.53 25.50 35.23
CA SER A 101 -23.04 26.77 35.79
C SER A 101 -24.22 27.65 36.21
N ASP A 102 -24.94 27.23 37.25
CA ASP A 102 -26.14 27.92 37.71
C ASP A 102 -25.79 28.92 38.84
N THR A 103 -26.32 30.14 38.79
CA THR A 103 -26.07 31.17 39.81
C THR A 103 -27.39 31.74 40.30
N GLN A 104 -27.70 31.50 41.57
CA GLN A 104 -28.97 31.86 42.18
C GLN A 104 -28.78 33.01 43.17
N GLN A 105 -29.72 33.96 43.18
CA GLN A 105 -29.78 34.98 44.23
C GLN A 105 -30.54 34.40 45.42
N VAL A 106 -29.88 34.26 46.55
CA VAL A 106 -30.46 33.73 47.78
C VAL A 106 -30.29 34.72 48.92
N MET A 107 -31.27 34.82 49.82
CA MET A 107 -31.10 35.57 51.05
C MET A 107 -30.31 34.73 52.06
N GLY A 108 -29.13 35.22 52.46
CA GLY A 108 -28.27 34.58 53.44
C GLY A 108 -28.00 35.49 54.63
N LYS A 109 -27.58 34.92 55.76
CA LYS A 109 -27.08 35.70 56.91
C LYS A 109 -25.57 35.83 56.81
N PHE A 110 -25.06 37.06 56.78
CA PHE A 110 -23.63 37.35 56.86
C PHE A 110 -23.39 38.32 58.03
N ASN A 111 -22.57 37.93 59.00
CA ASN A 111 -22.35 38.68 60.25
C ASN A 111 -23.66 39.10 60.96
N GLY A 112 -24.69 38.23 60.94
CA GLY A 112 -25.97 38.48 61.58
C GLY A 112 -26.98 39.32 60.77
N ALA A 113 -26.56 39.95 59.67
CA ALA A 113 -27.44 40.70 58.76
C ALA A 113 -27.94 39.83 57.60
N THR A 114 -29.20 39.97 57.21
CA THR A 114 -29.74 39.30 56.03
C THR A 114 -29.34 40.09 54.77
N VAL A 115 -28.57 39.45 53.89
CA VAL A 115 -28.07 40.04 52.64
C VAL A 115 -28.48 39.18 51.45
N TRP A 116 -28.64 39.81 50.28
CA TRP A 116 -28.70 39.09 49.02
C TRP A 116 -27.30 38.57 48.69
N ALA A 117 -27.18 37.27 48.53
CA ALA A 117 -25.93 36.59 48.18
C ALA A 117 -26.13 35.76 46.92
N GLN A 118 -25.08 35.69 46.10
CA GLN A 118 -25.04 34.76 44.98
C GLN A 118 -24.61 33.39 45.46
N ARG A 119 -25.49 32.40 45.32
CA ARG A 119 -25.13 30.99 45.45
C ARG A 119 -24.80 30.45 44.07
N ARG A 120 -23.54 30.08 43.87
CA ARG A 120 -23.08 29.43 42.64
C ARG A 120 -23.21 27.91 42.81
N GLN A 121 -23.81 27.26 41.83
CA GLN A 121 -23.87 25.80 41.71
C GLN A 121 -23.03 25.42 40.49
N ARG A 122 -21.95 24.68 40.75
CA ARG A 122 -21.00 24.22 39.73
C ARG A 122 -20.96 22.71 39.77
N LEU A 123 -21.42 22.09 38.68
CA LEU A 123 -21.46 20.63 38.57
C LEU A 123 -20.88 20.19 37.24
N LEU A 124 -20.29 19.00 37.25
CA LEU A 124 -19.72 18.32 36.09
C LEU A 124 -20.38 16.95 35.97
N CYS A 125 -20.77 16.57 34.76
CA CYS A 125 -21.43 15.32 34.46
C CYS A 125 -20.53 14.45 33.59
N PHE A 126 -20.34 13.20 33.98
CA PHE A 126 -19.45 12.23 33.33
C PHE A 126 -20.18 10.91 33.09
N GLU A 127 -19.58 10.06 32.26
CA GLU A 127 -19.97 8.65 32.22
C GLU A 127 -19.79 7.99 33.61
N PHE A 128 -20.70 7.08 33.96
CA PHE A 128 -20.57 6.28 35.18
C PHE A 128 -19.72 5.03 34.94
N LEU A 129 -18.71 4.81 35.77
CA LEU A 129 -17.80 3.66 35.66
C LEU A 129 -18.07 2.65 36.79
N PRO A 130 -18.63 1.46 36.45
CA PRO A 130 -19.24 0.57 37.44
C PRO A 130 -18.23 -0.18 38.31
N LYS A 131 -16.95 -0.25 37.91
CA LYS A 131 -15.91 -0.95 38.69
C LYS A 131 -15.19 -0.03 39.67
N GLY A 132 -15.53 1.26 39.75
CA GLY A 132 -14.92 2.16 40.74
C GLY A 132 -13.45 2.44 40.44
N SER A 133 -12.64 2.69 41.47
CA SER A 133 -11.25 3.12 41.29
C SER A 133 -10.25 1.98 41.31
N LEU A 134 -9.14 2.15 40.61
CA LEU A 134 -8.03 1.20 40.59
C LEU A 134 -7.46 0.98 42.00
N ALA A 135 -7.52 1.97 42.90
CA ALA A 135 -7.04 1.83 44.27
C ALA A 135 -7.71 0.67 45.03
N ASP A 136 -8.96 0.34 44.71
CA ASP A 136 -9.72 -0.74 45.34
C ASP A 136 -9.22 -2.13 44.91
N TYR A 137 -8.39 -2.19 43.87
CA TYR A 137 -7.84 -3.42 43.27
C TYR A 137 -6.33 -3.55 43.43
N ILE A 138 -5.65 -2.50 43.90
CA ILE A 138 -4.22 -2.57 44.15
C ILE A 138 -3.98 -3.25 45.49
N THR A 139 -3.35 -4.41 45.40
CA THR A 139 -2.97 -5.27 46.51
C THR A 139 -1.62 -5.92 46.20
N ASP A 140 -1.08 -6.62 47.18
CA ASP A 140 0.14 -7.39 46.99
C ASP A 140 -0.03 -8.44 45.84
N PRO A 141 1.07 -8.90 45.23
CA PRO A 141 1.02 -9.83 44.11
C PRO A 141 0.22 -11.12 44.38
N SER A 142 0.18 -11.59 45.63
CA SER A 142 -0.47 -12.86 46.00
C SER A 142 -1.98 -12.76 46.22
N SER A 143 -2.53 -11.53 46.31
CA SER A 143 -3.95 -11.34 46.65
C SER A 143 -4.62 -10.23 45.83
N GLY A 144 -4.71 -10.36 44.50
CA GLY A 144 -5.30 -9.30 43.67
C GLY A 144 -5.61 -9.64 42.23
N LEU A 145 -5.49 -8.62 41.37
CA LEU A 145 -5.65 -8.76 39.91
C LEU A 145 -4.57 -9.67 39.32
N GLN A 146 -4.96 -10.49 38.35
CA GLN A 146 -4.05 -11.27 37.52
C GLN A 146 -3.10 -10.35 36.75
N TRP A 147 -1.89 -10.83 36.47
CA TRP A 147 -0.83 -10.05 35.83
C TRP A 147 -1.29 -9.43 34.52
N GLU A 148 -2.00 -10.18 33.68
CA GLU A 148 -2.47 -9.73 32.37
C GLU A 148 -3.38 -8.51 32.50
N THR A 149 -4.26 -8.52 33.51
CA THR A 149 -5.14 -7.37 33.79
C THR A 149 -4.34 -6.17 34.28
N ARG A 150 -3.36 -6.38 35.17
CA ARG A 150 -2.46 -5.31 35.65
C ARG A 150 -1.67 -4.69 34.49
N TYR A 151 -1.17 -5.53 33.59
CA TYR A 151 -0.41 -5.10 32.41
C TYR A 151 -1.26 -4.30 31.42
N GLN A 152 -2.51 -4.73 31.16
CA GLN A 152 -3.45 -3.96 30.34
C GLN A 152 -3.83 -2.61 30.99
N ILE A 153 -3.97 -2.58 32.32
CA ILE A 153 -4.19 -1.34 33.06
C ILE A 153 -3.00 -0.40 32.91
N ILE A 154 -1.77 -0.91 33.09
CA ILE A 154 -0.54 -0.14 32.90
C ILE A 154 -0.48 0.46 31.48
N LYS A 155 -0.71 -0.36 30.45
CA LYS A 155 -0.75 0.07 29.05
C LYS A 155 -1.77 1.17 28.81
N GLY A 156 -3.01 0.97 29.27
CA GLY A 156 -4.09 1.95 29.09
C GLY A 156 -3.85 3.27 29.82
N ILE A 157 -3.24 3.26 31.02
CA ILE A 157 -2.85 4.49 31.71
C ILE A 157 -1.82 5.25 30.88
N CYS A 158 -0.80 4.56 30.35
CA CYS A 158 0.22 5.19 29.48
C CYS A 158 -0.38 5.84 28.25
N GLU A 159 -1.26 5.14 27.53
CA GLU A 159 -1.97 5.68 26.36
C GLU A 159 -2.78 6.93 26.74
N GLY A 160 -3.49 6.89 27.87
CA GLY A 160 -4.26 8.03 28.37
C GLY A 160 -3.39 9.25 28.70
N VAL A 161 -2.29 9.06 29.44
CA VAL A 161 -1.38 10.16 29.80
C VAL A 161 -0.68 10.70 28.55
N HIS A 162 -0.31 9.82 27.61
CA HIS A 162 0.28 10.24 26.33
C HIS A 162 -0.65 11.18 25.56
N TYR A 163 -1.93 10.79 25.43
CA TYR A 163 -2.94 11.62 24.79
C TYR A 163 -3.07 13.00 25.48
N LEU A 164 -3.15 13.03 26.81
CA LEU A 164 -3.21 14.29 27.56
C LEU A 164 -1.99 15.18 27.29
N HIS A 165 -0.79 14.58 27.26
CA HIS A 165 0.45 15.31 26.98
C HIS A 165 0.51 15.86 25.55
N GLN A 166 -0.03 15.14 24.57
CA GLN A 166 -0.18 15.65 23.20
C GLN A 166 -1.09 16.88 23.15
N GLN A 167 -2.17 16.88 23.95
CA GLN A 167 -3.06 18.03 24.15
C GLN A 167 -2.48 19.11 25.08
N ARG A 168 -1.21 18.95 25.50
CA ARG A 168 -0.49 19.83 26.44
C ARG A 168 -1.17 19.99 27.79
N ILE A 169 -1.92 18.97 28.23
CA ILE A 169 -2.57 18.90 29.53
C ILE A 169 -1.67 18.12 30.48
N ILE A 170 -1.32 18.74 31.60
CA ILE A 170 -0.65 18.11 32.74
C ILE A 170 -1.74 17.79 33.76
N HIS A 171 -1.86 16.52 34.15
CA HIS A 171 -2.97 16.08 34.99
C HIS A 171 -2.81 16.54 36.45
N MET A 172 -1.58 16.52 36.99
CA MET A 172 -1.19 16.99 38.33
C MET A 172 -1.68 16.18 39.54
N ASP A 173 -2.75 15.39 39.41
CA ASP A 173 -3.25 14.52 40.49
C ASP A 173 -3.51 13.09 40.00
N LEU A 174 -2.60 12.56 39.16
CA LEU A 174 -2.63 11.14 38.82
C LEU A 174 -2.38 10.31 40.08
N LYS A 175 -3.23 9.33 40.32
CA LYS A 175 -3.13 8.36 41.42
C LYS A 175 -4.14 7.24 41.17
N PRO A 176 -3.98 6.06 41.78
CA PRO A 176 -4.93 4.96 41.57
C PRO A 176 -6.39 5.30 41.90
N GLN A 177 -6.65 6.22 42.83
CA GLN A 177 -8.01 6.69 43.16
C GLN A 177 -8.66 7.48 42.02
N ASN A 178 -7.85 8.08 41.15
CA ASN A 178 -8.27 8.87 39.99
C ASN A 178 -8.15 8.08 38.67
N ILE A 179 -7.78 6.80 38.72
CA ILE A 179 -7.89 5.87 37.60
C ILE A 179 -9.12 5.01 37.83
N LEU A 180 -10.19 5.29 37.10
CA LEU A 180 -11.44 4.53 37.22
C LEU A 180 -11.46 3.37 36.22
N LEU A 181 -12.20 2.31 36.53
CA LEU A 181 -12.28 1.11 35.70
C LEU A 181 -13.68 0.95 35.09
N ASP A 182 -13.74 0.67 33.80
CA ASP A 182 -15.00 0.38 33.11
C ASP A 182 -15.47 -1.08 33.33
N GLY A 183 -16.56 -1.46 32.68
CA GLY A 183 -17.12 -2.82 32.79
C GLY A 183 -16.17 -3.94 32.36
N ASN A 184 -15.15 -3.62 31.55
CA ASN A 184 -14.16 -4.53 30.99
C ASN A 184 -12.79 -4.44 31.70
N MET A 185 -12.71 -3.77 32.85
CA MET A 185 -11.47 -3.50 33.58
C MET A 185 -10.47 -2.60 32.84
N MET A 186 -10.93 -1.84 31.84
CA MET A 186 -10.07 -0.88 31.14
C MET A 186 -9.95 0.42 31.95
N PRO A 187 -8.73 1.00 32.09
CA PRO A 187 -8.51 2.18 32.89
C PRO A 187 -8.96 3.45 32.16
N LYS A 188 -9.57 4.38 32.91
CA LYS A 188 -9.92 5.73 32.47
C LYS A 188 -9.45 6.77 33.49
N ILE A 189 -8.63 7.70 33.03
CA ILE A 189 -8.11 8.81 33.85
C ILE A 189 -9.25 9.79 34.16
N ALA A 190 -9.44 10.08 35.44
CA ALA A 190 -10.50 10.92 35.99
C ALA A 190 -9.92 12.06 36.84
N ASP A 191 -10.79 13.01 37.22
CA ASP A 191 -10.52 14.11 38.14
C ASP A 191 -9.47 15.14 37.67
N PHE A 192 -9.91 16.01 36.76
CA PHE A 192 -9.09 17.06 36.15
C PHE A 192 -9.05 18.37 36.95
N GLY A 193 -9.55 18.39 38.19
CA GLY A 193 -9.69 19.61 39.00
C GLY A 193 -8.36 20.32 39.32
N LEU A 194 -7.24 19.60 39.26
CA LEU A 194 -5.90 20.15 39.42
C LEU A 194 -5.12 20.26 38.11
N SER A 195 -5.70 19.83 36.99
CA SER A 195 -5.01 19.83 35.71
C SER A 195 -4.67 21.23 35.23
N ARG A 196 -3.62 21.32 34.41
CA ARG A 196 -3.13 22.56 33.81
C ARG A 196 -2.85 22.35 32.34
N ARG A 197 -3.39 23.22 31.49
CA ARG A 197 -3.07 23.25 30.06
C ARG A 197 -1.93 24.25 29.80
N LEU A 198 -0.85 23.80 29.20
CA LEU A 198 0.27 24.67 28.83
C LEU A 198 -0.08 25.45 27.55
N GLY A 199 0.23 26.75 27.52
CA GLY A 199 0.19 27.54 26.28
C GLY A 199 1.16 26.99 25.21
N GLU A 200 0.99 27.40 23.94
CA GLU A 200 1.75 26.87 22.80
C GLU A 200 3.27 26.93 22.99
N ASP A 201 3.77 28.02 23.57
CA ASP A 201 5.21 28.24 23.84
C ASP A 201 5.64 27.93 25.27
N GLN A 202 4.71 27.55 26.15
CA GLN A 202 5.01 27.31 27.56
C GLN A 202 5.48 25.88 27.80
N THR A 203 6.70 25.69 28.30
CA THR A 203 7.26 24.37 28.65
C THR A 203 7.09 24.01 30.12
N ARG A 204 6.79 24.99 30.98
CA ARG A 204 6.62 24.84 32.42
C ARG A 204 5.68 25.89 33.00
N ILE A 205 5.08 25.59 34.14
CA ILE A 205 4.36 26.54 35.01
C ILE A 205 5.08 26.58 36.35
N ILE A 206 5.14 27.74 36.99
CA ILE A 206 5.67 27.90 38.36
C ILE A 206 4.51 28.31 39.26
N THR A 207 4.35 27.63 40.39
CA THR A 207 3.32 27.93 41.39
C THR A 207 3.93 28.02 42.79
N GLU A 208 3.43 28.93 43.61
CA GLU A 208 3.78 29.03 45.03
C GLU A 208 2.91 28.09 45.89
N HIS A 209 1.81 27.57 45.33
CA HIS A 209 0.89 26.67 46.00
C HIS A 209 1.13 25.23 45.54
N ILE A 210 1.71 24.41 46.43
CA ILE A 210 1.88 22.97 46.24
C ILE A 210 0.54 22.29 46.59
N VAL A 211 -0.09 21.70 45.58
CA VAL A 211 -1.41 21.05 45.66
C VAL A 211 -1.34 19.62 45.09
N GLY A 212 -2.34 18.78 45.36
CA GLY A 212 -2.38 17.38 44.93
C GLY A 212 -2.04 16.40 46.06
N SER A 213 -1.87 15.13 45.70
CA SER A 213 -1.77 14.03 46.67
C SER A 213 -0.32 13.74 47.10
N ARG A 214 -0.03 13.93 48.39
CA ARG A 214 1.29 13.63 48.99
C ARG A 214 1.68 12.16 48.74
N GLY A 215 2.90 11.94 48.26
CA GLY A 215 3.42 10.62 47.86
C GLY A 215 3.49 10.41 46.35
N TYR A 216 2.80 11.24 45.55
CA TYR A 216 2.88 11.24 44.09
C TYR A 216 3.63 12.45 43.52
N TRP A 217 4.02 13.40 44.37
CA TRP A 217 4.68 14.63 43.93
C TRP A 217 6.10 14.38 43.41
N ALA A 218 6.38 14.91 42.21
CA ALA A 218 7.71 14.93 41.64
C ALA A 218 8.66 15.84 42.45
N PRO A 219 9.95 15.51 42.58
CA PRO A 219 10.90 16.28 43.39
C PRO A 219 11.00 17.77 43.03
N GLU A 220 10.97 18.10 41.74
CA GLU A 220 11.04 19.47 41.24
C GLU A 220 9.79 20.30 41.59
N PHE A 221 8.64 19.63 41.70
CA PHE A 221 7.38 20.27 42.09
C PHE A 221 7.40 20.62 43.58
N ILE A 222 7.90 19.71 44.43
CA ILE A 222 8.04 19.95 45.87
C ILE A 222 9.09 21.03 46.15
N GLY A 223 10.24 20.96 45.49
CA GLY A 223 11.38 21.82 45.80
C GLY A 223 11.26 23.25 45.25
N SER A 224 10.57 23.42 44.11
CA SER A 224 10.57 24.71 43.39
C SER A 224 9.22 25.10 42.79
N GLY A 225 8.15 24.34 43.04
CA GLY A 225 6.82 24.62 42.49
C GLY A 225 6.73 24.48 40.97
N VAL A 226 7.70 23.79 40.35
CA VAL A 226 7.79 23.66 38.89
C VAL A 226 6.89 22.53 38.40
N ILE A 227 5.96 22.86 37.51
CA ILE A 227 5.01 21.96 36.87
C ILE A 227 5.42 21.75 35.41
N THR A 228 5.62 20.50 35.00
CA THR A 228 5.94 20.10 33.62
C THR A 228 5.25 18.79 33.28
N LEU A 229 5.21 18.43 31.99
CA LEU A 229 4.74 17.11 31.54
C LEU A 229 5.54 15.96 32.21
N LYS A 230 6.81 16.19 32.55
CA LYS A 230 7.67 15.22 33.23
C LYS A 230 7.27 14.97 34.70
N ALA A 231 6.45 15.84 35.30
CA ALA A 231 5.89 15.60 36.63
C ALA A 231 4.89 14.44 36.60
N ASP A 232 4.01 14.39 35.59
CA ASP A 232 3.09 13.26 35.40
C ASP A 232 3.86 11.95 35.09
N ILE A 233 5.01 12.02 34.40
CA ILE A 233 5.85 10.84 34.16
C ILE A 233 6.39 10.27 35.48
N TYR A 234 6.84 11.13 36.40
CA TYR A 234 7.27 10.69 37.72
C TYR A 234 6.14 9.95 38.45
N VAL A 235 4.94 10.53 38.43
CA VAL A 235 3.75 9.96 39.05
C VAL A 235 3.38 8.61 38.42
N LEU A 236 3.50 8.49 37.09
CA LEU A 236 3.29 7.25 36.37
C LEU A 236 4.23 6.14 36.85
N GLY A 237 5.49 6.46 37.12
CA GLY A 237 6.45 5.52 37.71
C GLY A 237 6.05 5.04 39.10
N VAL A 238 5.52 5.94 39.95
CA VAL A 238 4.97 5.56 41.27
C VAL A 238 3.78 4.62 41.10
N ILE A 239 2.86 4.91 40.18
CA ILE A 239 1.68 4.07 39.90
C ILE A 239 2.10 2.69 39.40
N PHE A 240 3.13 2.59 38.54
CA PHE A 240 3.64 1.31 38.05
C PHE A 240 4.10 0.43 39.22
N LEU A 241 4.95 0.96 40.09
CA LEU A 241 5.44 0.20 41.24
C LEU A 241 4.31 -0.16 42.22
N GLU A 242 3.35 0.74 42.39
CA GLU A 242 2.18 0.50 43.25
C GLU A 242 1.29 -0.62 42.67
N VAL A 243 1.04 -0.62 41.35
CA VAL A 243 0.32 -1.71 40.65
C VAL A 243 1.12 -3.03 40.70
N LEU A 244 2.45 -2.98 40.64
CA LEU A 244 3.29 -4.18 40.69
C LEU A 244 3.39 -4.78 42.09
N THR A 245 3.40 -3.96 43.15
CA THR A 245 3.79 -4.42 44.49
C THR A 245 2.70 -4.28 45.56
N GLY A 246 1.64 -3.53 45.27
CA GLY A 246 0.63 -3.16 46.28
C GLY A 246 1.06 -2.04 47.22
N CYS A 247 2.30 -1.55 47.12
CA CYS A 247 2.89 -0.59 48.05
C CYS A 247 3.39 0.67 47.34
N LYS A 248 3.31 1.82 48.04
CA LYS A 248 3.93 3.07 47.61
C LYS A 248 5.39 3.09 48.06
N GLY A 249 6.35 3.08 47.13
CA GLY A 249 7.76 3.21 47.48
C GLY A 249 8.72 2.75 46.39
N SER A 250 9.99 3.13 46.56
CA SER A 250 11.07 2.61 45.72
C SER A 250 11.41 1.19 46.17
N VAL A 251 11.07 0.21 45.34
CA VAL A 251 11.39 -1.21 45.54
C VAL A 251 12.44 -1.60 44.51
N LYS A 252 13.36 -2.50 44.85
CA LYS A 252 14.35 -3.00 43.90
C LYS A 252 13.67 -3.95 42.89
N VAL A 253 14.13 -3.96 41.64
CA VAL A 253 13.57 -4.84 40.59
C VAL A 253 13.61 -6.30 41.03
N GLU A 254 14.69 -6.72 41.69
CA GLU A 254 14.86 -8.09 42.17
C GLU A 254 13.80 -8.50 43.21
N GLU A 255 13.41 -7.58 44.10
CA GLU A 255 12.37 -7.81 45.11
C GLU A 255 10.98 -7.93 44.46
N VAL A 256 10.72 -7.14 43.41
CA VAL A 256 9.49 -7.27 42.61
C VAL A 256 9.46 -8.62 41.90
N LEU A 257 10.56 -9.03 41.26
CA LEU A 257 10.61 -10.29 40.54
C LEU A 257 10.46 -11.50 41.46
N GLU A 258 11.12 -11.51 42.61
CA GLU A 258 11.00 -12.59 43.59
C GLU A 258 9.54 -12.76 44.05
N SER A 259 8.82 -11.66 44.27
CA SER A 259 7.41 -11.70 44.64
C SER A 259 6.51 -12.29 43.54
N TRP A 260 6.74 -11.92 42.27
CA TRP A 260 5.95 -12.41 41.13
C TRP A 260 6.36 -13.82 40.69
N MET A 261 7.59 -14.25 40.92
CA MET A 261 8.07 -15.62 40.64
C MET A 261 7.28 -16.66 41.43
N ASN A 262 7.01 -16.38 42.72
CA ASN A 262 6.22 -17.27 43.56
C ASN A 262 4.74 -17.30 43.16
N VAL A 263 4.19 -16.17 42.70
CA VAL A 263 2.78 -16.07 42.26
C VAL A 263 2.55 -16.78 40.93
N LEU A 264 3.49 -16.68 39.99
CA LEU A 264 3.38 -17.22 38.64
C LEU A 264 3.92 -18.66 38.50
N GLU A 265 4.28 -19.32 39.61
CA GLU A 265 4.98 -20.61 39.62
C GLU A 265 4.29 -21.69 38.75
N THR A 266 2.95 -21.69 38.77
CA THR A 266 2.09 -22.67 38.06
C THR A 266 1.54 -22.16 36.73
N THR A 267 1.89 -20.95 36.29
CA THR A 267 1.33 -20.31 35.09
C THR A 267 2.10 -20.73 33.82
N PRO A 268 1.40 -21.11 32.72
CA PRO A 268 2.04 -21.29 31.41
C PRO A 268 2.76 -20.01 30.97
N GLU A 269 3.88 -20.12 30.25
CA GLU A 269 4.62 -18.95 29.73
C GLU A 269 5.15 -17.98 30.79
N ARG A 270 5.30 -18.42 32.05
CA ARG A 270 5.80 -17.60 33.18
C ARG A 270 7.06 -16.77 32.88
N HIS A 271 7.93 -17.25 31.98
CA HIS A 271 9.15 -16.54 31.59
C HIS A 271 8.84 -15.23 30.85
N ILE A 272 7.84 -15.22 29.97
CA ILE A 272 7.39 -14.02 29.24
C ILE A 272 6.75 -13.04 30.21
N LEU A 273 5.87 -13.55 31.08
CA LEU A 273 5.16 -12.71 32.06
C LEU A 273 6.13 -12.08 33.07
N LEU A 274 7.15 -12.82 33.52
CA LEU A 274 8.19 -12.29 34.40
C LEU A 274 9.07 -11.24 33.71
N GLU A 275 9.37 -11.39 32.42
CA GLU A 275 10.06 -10.34 31.65
C GLU A 275 9.19 -9.09 31.50
N GLN A 276 7.88 -9.23 31.29
CA GLN A 276 6.96 -8.08 31.29
C GLN A 276 6.92 -7.39 32.65
N VAL A 277 6.88 -8.15 33.75
CA VAL A 277 6.94 -7.63 35.14
C VAL A 277 8.25 -6.86 35.35
N LYS A 278 9.38 -7.46 34.95
CA LYS A 278 10.72 -6.84 35.04
C LYS A 278 10.76 -5.52 34.29
N LEU A 279 10.33 -5.52 33.04
CA LEU A 279 10.30 -4.35 32.18
C LEU A 279 9.44 -3.23 32.79
N CYS A 280 8.25 -3.55 33.30
CA CYS A 280 7.41 -2.57 33.98
C CYS A 280 8.10 -1.99 35.21
N ALA A 281 8.79 -2.81 36.01
CA ALA A 281 9.53 -2.33 37.18
C ALA A 281 10.69 -1.41 36.78
N GLU A 282 11.46 -1.77 35.76
CA GLU A 282 12.58 -0.98 35.24
C GLU A 282 12.09 0.38 34.70
N ILE A 283 11.03 0.38 33.89
CA ILE A 283 10.40 1.60 33.39
C ILE A 283 9.90 2.47 34.54
N GLY A 284 9.23 1.87 35.54
CA GLY A 284 8.73 2.58 36.71
C GLY A 284 9.85 3.32 37.46
N ILE A 285 10.98 2.65 37.68
CA ILE A 285 12.16 3.24 38.34
C ILE A 285 12.77 4.36 37.48
N GLN A 286 12.88 4.17 36.16
CA GLN A 286 13.39 5.20 35.24
C GLN A 286 12.49 6.45 35.23
N CYS A 287 11.17 6.26 35.25
CA CYS A 287 10.19 7.34 35.36
C CYS A 287 10.37 8.15 36.64
N MET A 288 10.78 7.52 37.74
CA MET A 288 10.99 8.15 39.04
C MET A 288 12.37 8.83 39.19
N ASN A 289 13.13 9.04 38.11
CA ASN A 289 14.43 9.72 38.19
C ASN A 289 14.29 11.14 38.80
N ASN A 290 15.22 11.52 39.69
CA ASN A 290 15.19 12.83 40.35
C ASN A 290 15.36 13.99 39.35
N ASP A 291 16.16 13.81 38.29
CA ASP A 291 16.26 14.80 37.21
C ASP A 291 15.17 14.55 36.16
N PRO A 292 14.23 15.49 35.94
CA PRO A 292 13.17 15.35 34.94
C PRO A 292 13.66 15.08 33.52
N LYS A 293 14.89 15.50 33.18
CA LYS A 293 15.48 15.29 31.85
C LYS A 293 15.82 13.82 31.59
N ASN A 294 16.13 13.07 32.64
CA ASN A 294 16.52 11.66 32.55
C ASN A 294 15.33 10.71 32.61
N ARG A 295 14.13 11.22 32.86
CA ARG A 295 12.90 10.43 32.77
C ARG A 295 12.56 10.18 31.30
N PRO A 296 12.04 9.01 30.92
CA PRO A 296 11.54 8.77 29.56
C PRO A 296 10.36 9.70 29.21
N THR A 297 10.03 9.82 27.93
CA THR A 297 8.75 10.42 27.50
C THR A 297 7.62 9.37 27.55
N THR A 298 6.35 9.80 27.56
CA THR A 298 5.23 8.84 27.43
C THR A 298 5.33 8.00 26.17
N TRP A 299 5.91 8.54 25.10
CA TRP A 299 6.17 7.83 23.86
C TRP A 299 7.17 6.69 24.06
N ASP A 300 8.33 6.96 24.66
CA ASP A 300 9.37 5.97 24.93
C ASP A 300 8.82 4.82 25.81
N ILE A 301 7.98 5.16 26.80
CA ILE A 301 7.33 4.17 27.68
C ILE A 301 6.42 3.24 26.90
N ILE A 302 5.56 3.78 26.01
CA ILE A 302 4.63 2.94 25.25
C ILE A 302 5.39 2.04 24.27
N LEU A 303 6.44 2.55 23.62
CA LEU A 303 7.30 1.75 22.75
C LEU A 303 7.89 0.54 23.47
N MET A 304 8.48 0.76 24.66
CA MET A 304 9.02 -0.33 25.46
C MET A 304 7.94 -1.35 25.84
N LEU A 305 6.71 -0.92 26.15
CA LEU A 305 5.63 -1.80 26.60
C LEU A 305 4.90 -2.58 25.48
N PHE A 306 4.97 -2.17 24.21
CA PHE A 306 4.11 -2.73 23.14
C PHE A 306 4.84 -3.55 22.08
N ASP A 307 6.14 -3.76 22.21
CA ASP A 307 6.91 -4.64 21.33
C ASP A 307 6.94 -6.08 21.86
N GLU A 308 5.96 -6.89 21.45
CA GLU A 308 5.85 -8.30 21.87
C GLU A 308 6.85 -9.23 21.17
N GLU A 309 7.41 -8.83 20.02
CA GLU A 309 8.37 -9.66 19.26
C GLU A 309 9.81 -9.55 19.83
N GLU A 310 10.21 -8.39 20.38
CA GLU A 310 11.54 -8.23 21.03
C GLU A 310 11.66 -8.88 22.43
N ILE A 311 10.56 -9.09 23.16
CA ILE A 311 10.58 -9.73 24.50
C ILE A 311 11.17 -11.15 24.43
N SER A 312 10.97 -11.84 23.30
CA SER A 312 11.57 -13.16 23.04
C SER A 312 13.08 -13.12 22.71
N ASN A 313 13.59 -11.99 22.21
CA ASN A 313 14.99 -11.80 21.82
C ASN A 313 15.87 -11.27 22.96
N TRP A 314 15.29 -10.71 24.03
CA TRP A 314 16.04 -10.27 25.22
C TRP A 314 16.71 -11.42 25.97
N SER A 315 16.22 -12.65 25.84
CA SER A 315 16.82 -13.84 26.45
C SER A 315 18.24 -14.17 25.94
N ALA A 316 18.65 -13.61 24.79
CA ALA A 316 19.95 -13.87 24.19
C ALA A 316 21.06 -12.91 24.65
N ARG A 317 20.74 -11.81 25.34
CA ARG A 317 21.71 -10.78 25.76
C ARG A 317 21.83 -10.77 27.27
N GLY A 318 22.75 -11.60 27.78
CA GLY A 318 23.08 -11.71 29.19
C GLY A 318 23.39 -10.37 29.89
N VAL A 319 23.28 -10.41 31.22
CA VAL A 319 23.36 -9.30 32.19
C VAL A 319 24.54 -8.32 31.96
N VAL A 320 24.24 -7.04 32.23
CA VAL A 320 25.10 -5.86 32.49
C VAL A 320 25.66 -5.11 31.28
N ARG A 321 25.12 -3.90 31.05
CA ARG A 321 25.77 -2.60 31.30
C ARG A 321 24.80 -1.51 30.89
N SER A 322 24.71 -0.43 31.67
CA SER A 322 24.19 0.83 31.17
C SER A 322 24.90 1.18 29.86
N PRO A 323 24.13 1.62 28.85
CA PRO A 323 24.67 2.66 28.02
C PRO A 323 23.65 3.79 27.92
N SER A 324 24.16 5.01 27.90
CA SER A 324 23.56 6.12 27.20
C SER A 324 23.06 5.65 25.82
N ILE A 325 21.77 5.38 25.71
CA ILE A 325 21.05 5.02 24.48
C ILE A 325 19.84 5.95 24.47
N ALA A 326 19.98 7.23 24.14
CA ALA A 326 19.92 7.77 22.79
C ALA A 326 20.48 6.90 21.64
N GLN A 327 19.99 5.66 21.47
CA GLN A 327 19.88 5.12 20.12
C GLN A 327 18.46 5.42 19.67
N GLU A 328 18.41 6.36 18.75
CA GLU A 328 17.21 6.73 18.02
C GLU A 328 16.67 5.50 17.28
N MET A 329 15.35 5.32 17.32
CA MET A 329 14.67 4.21 16.66
C MET A 329 14.89 4.21 15.14
N PRO A 330 14.94 3.02 14.50
CA PRO A 330 14.79 2.87 13.06
C PRO A 330 13.53 3.60 12.56
N LEU A 331 13.62 4.26 11.40
CA LEU A 331 12.55 5.10 10.84
C LEU A 331 11.23 4.31 10.68
N ILE A 332 11.32 3.01 10.37
CA ILE A 332 10.16 2.10 10.24
C ILE A 332 9.38 2.01 11.56
N ALA A 333 10.05 1.71 12.67
CA ALA A 333 9.39 1.48 13.95
C ALA A 333 8.71 2.76 14.47
N LYS A 334 9.28 3.93 14.14
CA LYS A 334 8.66 5.24 14.43
C LYS A 334 7.41 5.50 13.58
N LEU A 335 7.44 5.14 12.30
CA LEU A 335 6.29 5.28 11.38
C LEU A 335 5.16 4.29 11.72
N GLU A 336 5.48 3.04 12.02
CA GLU A 336 4.52 1.99 12.36
C GLU A 336 3.71 2.31 13.62
N TYR A 337 4.34 2.90 14.64
CA TYR A 337 3.69 3.21 15.90
C TYR A 337 2.81 4.48 15.83
N GLU A 338 3.25 5.55 15.15
CA GLU A 338 2.41 6.74 14.87
C GLU A 338 1.14 6.37 14.08
N LEU A 339 1.23 5.39 13.17
CA LEU A 339 0.12 4.95 12.33
C LEU A 339 -0.81 3.95 13.06
N LYS A 340 -0.28 3.11 13.97
CA LYS A 340 -1.09 2.29 14.91
C LYS A 340 -1.98 3.15 15.80
N LEU A 341 -1.46 4.28 16.29
CA LEU A 341 -2.26 5.24 17.06
C LEU A 341 -3.37 5.86 16.19
N MET A 342 -3.09 6.22 14.93
CA MET A 342 -4.16 6.74 14.03
C MET A 342 -5.30 5.74 13.80
N ASN A 343 -5.01 4.43 13.73
CA ASN A 343 -6.05 3.39 13.55
C ASN A 343 -6.86 3.10 14.82
N LEU A 344 -6.30 3.37 16.01
CA LEU A 344 -6.98 3.19 17.30
C LEU A 344 -8.00 4.31 17.60
N TYR A 345 -7.84 5.50 17.01
CA TYR A 345 -8.69 6.67 17.26
C TYR A 345 -9.44 7.10 15.99
N GLY A 346 -10.52 6.40 15.65
CA GLY A 346 -11.28 6.57 14.40
C GLY A 346 -11.98 7.92 14.16
N ARG A 347 -11.22 9.03 14.03
CA ARG A 347 -11.66 10.30 13.41
C ARG A 347 -10.53 11.02 12.66
N PRO A 348 -10.83 11.69 11.53
CA PRO A 348 -9.85 12.42 10.73
C PRO A 348 -9.61 13.82 11.31
N PHE A 349 -8.72 13.92 12.30
CA PHE A 349 -8.09 15.19 12.67
C PHE A 349 -6.59 15.06 12.39
N LEU A 350 -6.16 15.54 11.21
CA LEU A 350 -4.74 15.66 10.86
C LEU A 350 -4.02 16.56 11.88
N PRO A 351 -2.97 16.10 12.58
CA PRO A 351 -2.17 16.97 13.42
C PRO A 351 -1.11 17.69 12.57
N LYS A 352 -1.16 19.03 12.60
CA LYS A 352 -0.01 19.90 12.34
C LYS A 352 1.07 19.62 13.37
N ARG A 353 1.98 18.66 13.14
CA ARG A 353 3.24 18.52 13.91
C ARG A 353 4.25 17.60 13.23
N VAL A 354 4.75 18.03 12.08
CA VAL A 354 6.15 17.82 11.70
C VAL A 354 6.73 19.18 11.39
N SER A 355 7.26 19.82 12.42
CA SER A 355 8.11 21.00 12.26
C SER A 355 9.05 21.04 13.47
N ALA A 356 10.36 21.02 13.20
CA ALA A 356 11.50 21.14 14.12
C ALA A 356 12.25 19.84 14.49
N LEU A 357 12.96 19.27 13.51
CA LEU A 357 14.41 19.07 13.70
C LEU A 357 14.99 20.48 13.94
N LYS A 358 15.44 20.76 15.18
CA LYS A 358 15.61 22.12 15.70
C LYS A 358 16.87 22.84 15.18
N ARG A 359 16.66 24.14 14.87
CA ARG A 359 17.60 25.28 14.76
C ARG A 359 18.58 25.28 13.58
N ILE A 360 18.22 26.01 12.52
CA ILE A 360 19.16 26.88 11.80
C ILE A 360 18.49 28.25 11.64
N GLU A 361 19.24 29.28 12.00
CA GLU A 361 18.84 30.70 12.02
C GLU A 361 18.69 31.27 10.59
N GLU A 362 17.68 32.13 10.46
CA GLU A 362 17.54 33.30 9.59
C GLU A 362 17.94 33.25 8.10
N THR A 363 16.88 33.51 7.29
CA THR A 363 16.80 34.07 5.93
C THR A 363 16.60 33.14 4.72
N SER A 364 15.50 33.44 4.01
CA SER A 364 15.06 33.08 2.64
C SER A 364 14.50 31.68 2.31
N THR A 365 13.15 31.67 2.21
CA THR A 365 12.26 31.10 1.17
C THR A 365 12.24 29.59 0.83
N GLU A 366 11.12 28.95 1.27
CA GLU A 366 10.30 27.88 0.62
C GLU A 366 11.01 26.56 0.22
N THR A 367 10.62 25.33 0.62
CA THR A 367 9.30 24.69 0.77
C THR A 367 9.45 23.34 1.53
N ILE A 368 8.56 22.99 2.47
CA ILE A 368 8.43 21.61 2.99
C ILE A 368 6.95 21.21 2.95
N HIS A 369 6.59 20.24 2.10
CA HIS A 369 5.24 19.69 2.01
C HIS A 369 5.24 18.20 2.40
N LEU A 370 4.79 17.92 3.62
CA LEU A 370 4.36 16.58 4.06
C LEU A 370 2.87 16.45 3.80
N GLY A 371 2.50 15.90 2.64
CA GLY A 371 1.11 15.70 2.22
C GLY A 371 0.82 14.23 1.91
N PHE A 372 -0.13 13.65 2.65
CA PHE A 372 -0.80 12.40 2.30
C PHE A 372 -1.57 12.60 0.99
N THR A 373 -1.27 11.76 -0.01
CA THR A 373 -2.03 11.54 -1.26
C THR A 373 -2.74 12.76 -1.86
N ASP A 374 -1.96 13.77 -2.25
CA ASP A 374 -2.32 14.66 -3.36
C ASP A 374 -1.01 15.15 -4.00
N SER A 375 -0.09 14.22 -4.27
CA SER A 375 1.19 14.60 -4.84
C SER A 375 0.93 15.04 -6.29
N LYS A 376 1.28 16.28 -6.61
CA LYS A 376 1.37 16.77 -8.00
C LYS A 376 2.37 15.95 -8.84
N ILE A 377 3.07 14.98 -8.24
CA ILE A 377 4.25 14.30 -8.76
C ILE A 377 3.96 12.85 -9.18
N LEU A 378 3.18 12.09 -8.40
CA LEU A 378 2.90 10.67 -8.66
C LEU A 378 1.44 10.31 -8.32
N ASP A 379 0.74 9.67 -9.26
CA ASP A 379 -0.57 9.02 -9.09
C ASP A 379 -0.40 7.59 -8.61
N ILE A 380 -1.18 7.17 -7.61
CA ILE A 380 -1.14 5.81 -7.06
C ILE A 380 -2.53 5.19 -7.20
N HIS A 381 -2.64 4.07 -7.91
CA HIS A 381 -3.93 3.42 -8.17
C HIS A 381 -3.84 1.88 -8.19
N PRO A 382 -4.69 1.16 -7.45
CA PRO A 382 -5.70 1.66 -6.51
C PRO A 382 -5.11 1.98 -5.12
N LEU A 383 -5.76 2.87 -4.36
CA LEU A 383 -5.38 3.18 -2.97
C LEU A 383 -5.76 2.06 -1.97
N LYS A 384 -6.69 1.18 -2.39
CA LYS A 384 -7.13 0.01 -1.64
C LYS A 384 -6.95 -1.24 -2.48
N LEU A 385 -6.08 -2.13 -2.02
CA LEU A 385 -5.78 -3.39 -2.67
C LEU A 385 -6.78 -4.45 -2.20
N GLN A 386 -7.42 -5.13 -3.15
CA GLN A 386 -8.37 -6.20 -2.87
C GLN A 386 -7.76 -7.54 -3.28
N PHE A 387 -7.67 -8.45 -2.30
CA PHE A 387 -7.14 -9.79 -2.48
C PHE A 387 -8.29 -10.79 -2.36
N PRO A 388 -8.72 -11.42 -3.47
CA PRO A 388 -9.64 -12.55 -3.42
C PRO A 388 -9.14 -13.67 -2.51
N PHE A 389 -9.97 -14.12 -1.57
CA PHE A 389 -9.62 -15.24 -0.71
C PHE A 389 -9.69 -16.58 -1.45
N GLU A 390 -8.56 -17.24 -1.62
CA GLU A 390 -8.40 -18.64 -2.02
C GLU A 390 -7.51 -19.37 -1.01
N ALA A 391 -8.13 -20.24 -0.20
CA ALA A 391 -7.42 -21.00 0.82
C ALA A 391 -6.20 -21.75 0.24
N GLY A 392 -5.02 -21.50 0.82
CA GLY A 392 -3.77 -22.15 0.44
C GLY A 392 -3.15 -21.65 -0.88
N LYS A 393 -3.67 -20.57 -1.48
CA LYS A 393 -3.12 -20.01 -2.72
C LYS A 393 -2.69 -18.55 -2.54
N GLN A 394 -1.60 -18.22 -3.23
CA GLN A 394 -1.12 -16.85 -3.32
C GLN A 394 -2.03 -16.04 -4.26
N THR A 395 -2.27 -14.77 -3.96
CA THR A 395 -3.10 -13.90 -4.80
C THR A 395 -2.43 -12.56 -5.00
N SER A 396 -2.31 -12.14 -6.25
CA SER A 396 -1.66 -10.89 -6.64
C SER A 396 -2.66 -9.82 -7.04
N CYS A 397 -2.39 -8.57 -6.62
CA CYS A 397 -3.15 -7.37 -6.95
C CYS A 397 -2.21 -6.38 -7.68
N PRO A 398 -2.61 -5.83 -8.84
CA PRO A 398 -1.82 -4.83 -9.54
C PRO A 398 -1.89 -3.47 -8.82
N LEU A 399 -0.77 -2.78 -8.77
CA LEU A 399 -0.61 -1.43 -8.28
C LEU A 399 0.08 -0.60 -9.35
N ASN A 400 -0.48 0.57 -9.67
CA ASN A 400 0.06 1.47 -10.67
C ASN A 400 0.59 2.74 -10.01
N LEU A 401 1.81 3.11 -10.39
CA LEU A 401 2.48 4.34 -10.02
C LEU A 401 2.70 5.17 -11.30
N THR A 402 1.97 6.26 -11.48
CA THR A 402 2.09 7.11 -12.68
C THR A 402 2.76 8.43 -12.33
N SER A 403 3.93 8.70 -12.91
CA SER A 403 4.58 10.00 -12.77
C SER A 403 3.80 11.07 -13.53
N LYS A 404 3.43 12.14 -12.83
CA LYS A 404 2.74 13.34 -13.33
C LYS A 404 3.70 14.53 -13.50
N ALA A 405 4.97 14.38 -13.13
CA ALA A 405 5.97 15.45 -13.16
C ALA A 405 7.18 15.07 -14.03
N ASP A 406 7.98 16.09 -14.38
CA ASP A 406 9.26 15.93 -15.09
C ASP A 406 10.39 15.32 -14.22
N GLN A 407 10.05 14.81 -13.04
CA GLN A 407 11.01 14.28 -12.05
C GLN A 407 11.08 12.75 -12.10
N TYR A 408 12.26 12.22 -11.83
CA TYR A 408 12.48 10.79 -11.62
C TYR A 408 11.94 10.40 -10.24
N VAL A 409 11.22 9.29 -10.17
CA VAL A 409 10.72 8.76 -8.90
C VAL A 409 11.28 7.37 -8.68
N ARG A 410 11.79 7.10 -7.48
CA ARG A 410 12.11 5.74 -7.04
C ARG A 410 11.32 5.42 -5.81
N PHE A 411 10.88 4.18 -5.67
CA PHE A 411 10.06 3.79 -4.53
C PHE A 411 10.50 2.45 -3.92
N CYS A 412 10.11 2.26 -2.67
CA CYS A 412 10.24 1.03 -1.92
C CYS A 412 8.89 0.73 -1.26
N ILE A 413 8.44 -0.52 -1.40
CA ILE A 413 7.20 -1.01 -0.78
C ILE A 413 7.57 -1.73 0.52
N ILE A 414 7.00 -1.27 1.61
CA ILE A 414 7.28 -1.76 2.96
C ILE A 414 5.96 -2.28 3.54
N PRO A 415 5.74 -3.60 3.52
CA PRO A 415 4.59 -4.17 4.22
C PRO A 415 4.82 -4.09 5.74
N GLU A 416 3.74 -3.83 6.50
CA GLU A 416 3.77 -3.82 7.97
C GLU A 416 4.28 -5.15 8.56
N PHE A 417 4.13 -6.27 7.84
CA PHE A 417 4.66 -7.57 8.23
C PHE A 417 5.50 -8.15 7.09
N LYS A 418 6.82 -8.06 7.23
CA LYS A 418 7.78 -8.70 6.31
C LYS A 418 7.49 -10.22 6.29
N GLY A 419 7.22 -10.77 5.10
CA GLY A 419 6.90 -12.19 4.90
C GLY A 419 5.44 -12.50 4.53
N MET A 420 4.47 -11.61 4.81
CA MET A 420 3.08 -11.80 4.38
C MET A 420 2.86 -11.41 2.92
N TYR A 421 3.60 -10.41 2.44
CA TYR A 421 3.51 -9.92 1.07
C TYR A 421 4.84 -10.14 0.34
N LEU A 422 4.75 -10.63 -0.90
CA LEU A 422 5.83 -10.57 -1.89
C LEU A 422 5.59 -9.32 -2.74
N CYS A 423 6.50 -8.37 -2.62
CA CYS A 423 6.49 -7.13 -3.39
C CYS A 423 7.75 -7.10 -4.28
N GLU A 424 7.60 -6.63 -5.50
CA GLU A 424 8.75 -6.27 -6.34
C GLU A 424 9.41 -5.03 -5.73
N GLN A 425 10.72 -5.10 -5.50
CA GLN A 425 11.49 -4.01 -4.92
C GLN A 425 12.23 -3.21 -5.99
N ASN A 426 12.35 -1.91 -5.73
CA ASN A 426 13.40 -1.02 -6.25
C ASN A 426 13.34 -0.66 -7.74
N GLU A 427 12.23 -0.05 -8.16
CA GLU A 427 12.05 0.42 -9.53
C GLU A 427 12.30 1.93 -9.65
N LEU A 428 13.05 2.32 -10.67
CA LEU A 428 13.07 3.71 -11.16
C LEU A 428 11.85 3.91 -12.06
N VAL A 429 11.04 4.91 -11.74
CA VAL A 429 9.94 5.40 -12.56
C VAL A 429 10.46 6.62 -13.31
N ASP A 430 10.52 6.51 -14.63
CA ASP A 430 10.90 7.62 -15.50
C ASP A 430 9.85 8.74 -15.44
N PRO A 431 10.22 10.00 -15.71
CA PRO A 431 9.28 11.10 -15.88
C PRO A 431 8.19 10.75 -16.91
N MET A 432 6.95 11.18 -16.64
CA MET A 432 5.81 10.93 -17.53
C MET A 432 5.62 9.45 -17.91
N SER A 433 5.91 8.54 -16.98
CA SER A 433 5.78 7.09 -17.18
C SER A 433 4.82 6.46 -16.18
N THR A 434 4.30 5.28 -16.52
CA THR A 434 3.55 4.43 -15.59
C THR A 434 4.36 3.17 -15.28
N CYS A 435 4.64 2.95 -14.00
CA CYS A 435 5.20 1.72 -13.48
C CYS A 435 4.09 0.86 -12.88
N GLY A 436 4.02 -0.41 -13.30
CA GLY A 436 2.99 -1.35 -12.87
C GLY A 436 3.63 -2.47 -12.06
N ILE A 437 3.20 -2.60 -10.81
CA ILE A 437 3.78 -3.50 -9.82
C ILE A 437 2.73 -4.53 -9.43
N SER A 438 3.14 -5.76 -9.14
CA SER A 438 2.25 -6.79 -8.63
C SER A 438 2.56 -7.09 -7.17
N ILE A 439 1.63 -6.76 -6.27
CA ILE A 439 1.75 -7.10 -4.84
C ILE A 439 1.06 -8.44 -4.61
N THR A 440 1.77 -9.42 -4.07
CA THR A 440 1.27 -10.79 -3.89
C THR A 440 1.14 -11.14 -2.41
N LEU A 441 -0.05 -11.55 -1.98
CA LEU A 441 -0.30 -12.05 -0.64
C LEU A 441 0.08 -13.54 -0.57
N VAL A 442 0.98 -13.91 0.35
CA VAL A 442 1.60 -15.26 0.45
C VAL A 442 0.79 -16.22 1.31
N GLU A 443 0.24 -15.75 2.42
CA GLU A 443 -0.50 -16.56 3.38
C GLU A 443 -1.89 -15.97 3.63
N GLN A 444 -2.92 -16.78 3.44
CA GLN A 444 -4.30 -16.36 3.62
C GLN A 444 -4.91 -16.95 4.89
N GLN A 445 -5.05 -16.12 5.92
CA GLN A 445 -5.89 -16.38 7.09
C GLN A 445 -7.06 -15.39 7.08
N GLN A 446 -8.25 -15.76 7.59
CA GLN A 446 -9.36 -14.83 7.82
C GLN A 446 -9.00 -13.86 8.97
N ARG A 447 -8.08 -12.92 8.73
CA ARG A 447 -7.69 -11.85 9.65
C ARG A 447 -7.81 -10.50 8.94
N LEU A 448 -8.02 -9.44 9.73
CA LEU A 448 -7.97 -8.05 9.25
C LEU A 448 -6.64 -7.82 8.52
N LEU A 449 -6.70 -7.47 7.23
CA LEU A 449 -5.48 -7.14 6.49
C LEU A 449 -4.95 -5.77 6.90
N LYS A 450 -3.62 -5.73 6.84
CA LYS A 450 -2.72 -4.78 7.47
C LYS A 450 -2.17 -3.78 6.43
N MET A 451 -1.52 -2.71 6.89
CA MET A 451 -1.13 -1.60 6.02
C MET A 451 0.08 -1.95 5.14
N ILE A 452 0.12 -1.38 3.93
CA ILE A 452 1.29 -1.44 3.05
C ILE A 452 1.76 -0.01 2.82
N TYR A 453 3.01 0.28 3.15
CA TYR A 453 3.61 1.60 2.98
C TYR A 453 4.42 1.67 1.69
N ILE A 454 4.40 2.81 1.02
CA ILE A 454 5.21 3.11 -0.15
C ILE A 454 6.03 4.35 0.18
N LEU A 455 7.32 4.14 0.37
CA LEU A 455 8.31 5.19 0.50
C LEU A 455 8.79 5.56 -0.90
N MET A 456 8.78 6.84 -1.24
CA MET A 456 9.16 7.37 -2.55
C MET A 456 10.22 8.44 -2.37
N ILE A 457 11.23 8.42 -3.24
CA ILE A 457 12.28 9.44 -3.33
C ILE A 457 12.25 10.00 -4.75
N THR A 458 12.18 11.31 -4.87
CA THR A 458 12.11 12.00 -6.16
C THR A 458 13.32 12.90 -6.37
N SER A 459 13.73 13.07 -7.63
CA SER A 459 14.78 14.02 -8.00
C SER A 459 14.62 14.47 -9.45
N GLU A 460 15.01 15.72 -9.74
CA GLU A 460 15.15 16.22 -11.12
C GLU A 460 16.37 15.61 -11.82
N SER A 461 17.36 15.13 -11.05
CA SER A 461 18.59 14.54 -11.58
C SER A 461 18.57 13.01 -11.44
N LYS A 462 18.55 12.31 -12.58
CA LYS A 462 18.72 10.85 -12.61
C LYS A 462 19.99 10.41 -11.89
N SER A 463 21.10 11.13 -12.09
CA SER A 463 22.39 10.79 -11.49
C SER A 463 22.42 11.01 -9.98
N ALA A 464 21.68 12.00 -9.46
CA ALA A 464 21.54 12.19 -8.01
C ALA A 464 20.81 11.00 -7.37
N LEU A 465 19.72 10.55 -8.02
CA LEU A 465 18.96 9.38 -7.58
C LEU A 465 19.77 8.08 -7.66
N GLU A 466 20.59 7.91 -8.71
CA GLU A 466 21.50 6.78 -8.87
C GLU A 466 22.65 6.80 -7.85
N ASN A 467 23.21 7.98 -7.55
CA ASN A 467 24.26 8.13 -6.54
C ASN A 467 23.75 7.85 -5.12
N PHE A 468 22.52 8.28 -4.82
CA PHE A 468 21.83 7.93 -3.57
C PHE A 468 21.74 6.41 -3.42
N MET A 469 21.38 5.71 -4.49
CA MET A 469 21.26 4.24 -4.52
C MET A 469 22.61 3.50 -4.45
N ALA A 470 23.66 4.05 -5.05
CA ALA A 470 25.00 3.46 -4.97
C ALA A 470 25.59 3.55 -3.56
N SER A 471 25.11 4.50 -2.76
CA SER A 471 25.63 4.78 -1.42
C SER A 471 25.00 3.91 -0.33
N PHE A 472 23.82 3.31 -0.57
CA PHE A 472 23.07 2.55 0.44
C PHE A 472 22.27 1.39 -0.14
N SER A 473 22.23 0.24 0.57
CA SER A 473 21.17 -0.74 0.34
C SER A 473 19.89 -0.29 1.07
N TRP A 474 18.71 -0.64 0.54
CA TRP A 474 17.44 -0.28 1.17
C TRP A 474 17.26 -0.93 2.55
N ASP A 475 17.80 -2.14 2.74
CA ASP A 475 17.81 -2.80 4.04
C ASP A 475 18.69 -2.01 5.04
N ASP A 476 19.87 -1.53 4.62
CA ASP A 476 20.73 -0.67 5.46
C ASP A 476 20.15 0.72 5.71
N MET A 477 19.29 1.22 4.83
CA MET A 477 18.65 2.53 4.95
C MET A 477 17.60 2.57 6.06
N MET A 478 16.91 1.47 6.27
CA MET A 478 15.80 1.40 7.22
C MET A 478 16.26 1.36 8.68
N ASP A 479 17.50 0.92 8.89
CA ASP A 479 18.17 0.88 10.19
C ASP A 479 18.91 2.20 10.51
N LYS A 480 18.96 3.15 9.56
CA LYS A 480 19.70 4.42 9.71
C LYS A 480 18.78 5.60 10.01
N VAL A 481 19.18 6.36 11.02
CA VAL A 481 18.37 7.46 11.58
C VAL A 481 18.47 8.75 10.76
N ASP A 482 19.51 8.92 9.94
CA ASP A 482 19.81 10.16 9.21
C ASP A 482 19.26 10.22 7.78
N LEU A 483 18.38 9.29 7.40
CA LEU A 483 17.85 9.19 6.04
C LEU A 483 17.30 10.51 5.47
N PRO A 484 16.47 11.29 6.21
CA PRO A 484 15.95 12.56 5.69
C PRO A 484 17.05 13.58 5.35
N GLN A 485 18.12 13.63 6.16
CA GLN A 485 19.23 14.58 5.98
C GLN A 485 20.05 14.25 4.73
N ARG A 486 20.28 12.96 4.47
CA ARG A 486 21.02 12.51 3.27
C ARG A 486 20.22 12.65 1.97
N VAL A 487 18.90 12.47 2.04
CA VAL A 487 18.02 12.75 0.90
C VAL A 487 18.13 14.23 0.50
N GLU A 488 18.18 15.12 1.49
CA GLU A 488 18.35 16.56 1.28
C GLU A 488 19.75 16.91 0.75
N GLU A 489 20.83 16.31 1.27
CA GLU A 489 22.22 16.52 0.79
C GLU A 489 22.41 16.20 -0.70
N LEU A 490 21.66 15.25 -1.24
CA LEU A 490 21.71 14.87 -2.65
C LEU A 490 20.67 15.60 -3.52
N GLY A 491 19.93 16.56 -2.97
CA GLY A 491 18.91 17.31 -3.70
C GLY A 491 17.71 16.46 -4.11
N CYS A 492 17.38 15.43 -3.33
CA CYS A 492 16.22 14.58 -3.52
C CYS A 492 15.09 14.99 -2.56
N GLN A 493 13.84 14.58 -2.83
CA GLN A 493 12.70 14.75 -1.92
C GLN A 493 12.15 13.39 -1.51
N MET A 494 11.61 13.28 -0.28
CA MET A 494 11.05 12.04 0.26
C MET A 494 9.55 12.17 0.49
N HIS A 495 8.78 11.17 0.07
CA HIS A 495 7.34 11.06 0.25
C HIS A 495 6.97 9.69 0.79
N VAL A 496 5.92 9.62 1.61
CA VAL A 496 5.38 8.35 2.11
C VAL A 496 3.88 8.30 1.81
N THR A 497 3.42 7.18 1.25
CA THR A 497 2.00 6.90 1.06
C THR A 497 1.65 5.56 1.68
N MET A 498 0.39 5.43 2.09
CA MET A 498 -0.13 4.25 2.76
C MET A 498 -1.28 3.67 1.93
N LEU A 499 -1.24 2.35 1.75
CA LEU A 499 -2.26 1.56 1.09
C LEU A 499 -2.91 0.62 2.10
N THR A 500 -4.19 0.34 1.87
CA THR A 500 -4.93 -0.66 2.66
C THR A 500 -5.09 -1.93 1.84
N GLY A 501 -4.70 -3.08 2.40
CA GLY A 501 -5.08 -4.39 1.88
C GLY A 501 -6.43 -4.82 2.47
N ALA A 502 -7.29 -5.48 1.68
CA ALA A 502 -8.46 -6.17 2.19
C ALA A 502 -8.59 -7.57 1.55
N VAL A 503 -8.76 -8.61 2.39
CA VAL A 503 -9.20 -9.92 1.90
C VAL A 503 -10.70 -9.81 1.63
N CYS A 504 -11.10 -10.08 0.40
CA CYS A 504 -12.51 -10.15 0.04
C CYS A 504 -12.92 -11.63 -0.11
N PRO A 505 -14.08 -12.05 0.43
CA PRO A 505 -14.65 -13.35 0.08
C PRO A 505 -14.81 -13.40 -1.45
N GLN A 506 -14.61 -14.57 -2.06
CA GLN A 506 -14.81 -14.77 -3.49
C GLN A 506 -16.23 -14.32 -3.88
N SER A 507 -16.38 -13.06 -4.26
CA SER A 507 -17.48 -12.60 -5.09
C SER A 507 -17.06 -12.87 -6.53
N ALA A 508 -18.01 -13.33 -7.34
CA ALA A 508 -17.75 -13.85 -8.67
C ALA A 508 -16.85 -12.92 -9.51
N THR A 509 -15.89 -13.53 -10.21
CA THR A 509 -14.99 -12.96 -11.24
C THR A 509 -13.58 -12.50 -10.80
N THR A 510 -12.81 -13.35 -10.10
CA THR A 510 -11.37 -13.36 -10.39
C THR A 510 -11.22 -13.80 -11.85
N ILE A 511 -10.93 -12.87 -12.75
CA ILE A 511 -10.74 -13.17 -14.18
C ILE A 511 -9.42 -13.92 -14.30
N THR A 512 -9.50 -15.24 -14.31
CA THR A 512 -8.38 -16.13 -14.54
C THR A 512 -8.46 -16.68 -15.96
N PRO A 513 -7.33 -16.72 -16.70
CA PRO A 513 -7.29 -17.33 -18.01
C PRO A 513 -7.57 -18.82 -17.85
N LYS A 514 -8.60 -19.30 -18.54
CA LYS A 514 -8.88 -20.72 -18.61
C LYS A 514 -8.17 -21.29 -19.83
N ILE A 515 -7.26 -22.23 -19.61
CA ILE A 515 -6.68 -23.01 -20.71
C ILE A 515 -7.80 -23.91 -21.26
N ILE A 516 -8.18 -23.69 -22.52
CA ILE A 516 -9.22 -24.50 -23.20
C ILE A 516 -8.62 -25.50 -24.20
N PHE A 517 -7.35 -25.31 -24.55
CA PHE A 517 -6.62 -26.18 -25.46
C PHE A 517 -5.12 -26.13 -25.12
N THR A 518 -4.49 -27.31 -25.07
CA THR A 518 -3.04 -27.47 -24.95
C THR A 518 -2.60 -28.52 -25.96
N LYS A 519 -1.52 -28.24 -26.69
CA LYS A 519 -0.88 -29.20 -27.57
C LYS A 519 0.63 -29.11 -27.44
N GLU A 520 1.23 -30.16 -26.91
CA GLU A 520 2.67 -30.30 -26.85
C GLU A 520 3.24 -30.71 -28.21
N SER A 521 4.29 -30.00 -28.63
CA SER A 521 5.07 -30.29 -29.83
C SER A 521 6.44 -29.61 -29.71
N PHE A 522 7.50 -30.42 -29.77
CA PHE A 522 8.89 -29.99 -29.52
C PHE A 522 9.56 -29.31 -30.72
N SER A 523 8.84 -29.16 -31.83
CA SER A 523 9.38 -28.74 -33.11
C SER A 523 8.47 -27.77 -33.88
N LEU A 524 7.72 -26.94 -33.15
CA LEU A 524 6.90 -25.88 -33.76
C LEU A 524 7.75 -24.66 -34.15
N ASN A 525 7.73 -24.32 -35.43
CA ASN A 525 8.54 -23.24 -35.99
C ASN A 525 7.81 -21.90 -36.03
N THR A 526 6.59 -21.89 -36.57
CA THR A 526 5.76 -20.70 -36.75
C THR A 526 4.29 -21.03 -36.49
N MET A 527 3.51 -20.00 -36.19
CA MET A 527 2.08 -20.06 -35.94
C MET A 527 1.40 -18.86 -36.61
N ASP A 528 0.19 -19.09 -37.12
CA ASP A 528 -0.73 -18.03 -37.49
C ASP A 528 -2.16 -18.44 -37.16
N VAL A 529 -2.96 -17.51 -36.67
CA VAL A 529 -4.33 -17.82 -36.25
C VAL A 529 -5.33 -17.28 -37.27
N HIS A 530 -6.33 -18.08 -37.61
CA HIS A 530 -7.39 -17.62 -38.50
C HIS A 530 -8.24 -16.56 -37.78
N PRO A 531 -8.58 -15.43 -38.44
CA PRO A 531 -9.24 -14.31 -37.78
C PRO A 531 -10.67 -14.62 -37.29
N MET A 532 -11.38 -15.55 -37.94
CA MET A 532 -12.79 -15.85 -37.65
C MET A 532 -13.07 -17.31 -37.28
N GLU A 533 -12.16 -18.22 -37.62
CA GLU A 533 -12.39 -19.67 -37.48
C GLU A 533 -11.54 -20.19 -36.33
N PRO A 534 -11.91 -21.32 -35.71
CA PRO A 534 -11.17 -21.91 -34.60
C PRO A 534 -9.85 -22.57 -35.02
N TRP A 535 -9.18 -22.04 -36.03
CA TRP A 535 -8.08 -22.69 -36.73
C TRP A 535 -6.74 -22.03 -36.46
N ILE A 536 -5.77 -22.85 -36.12
CA ILE A 536 -4.38 -22.46 -35.93
C ILE A 536 -3.56 -23.14 -37.03
N LEU A 537 -2.91 -22.32 -37.86
CA LEU A 537 -1.94 -22.77 -38.86
C LEU A 537 -0.58 -22.90 -38.17
N VAL A 538 0.02 -24.07 -38.26
CA VAL A 538 1.33 -24.34 -37.66
C VAL A 538 2.26 -25.00 -38.65
N VAL A 539 3.55 -24.76 -38.45
CA VAL A 539 4.62 -25.48 -39.17
C VAL A 539 5.44 -26.27 -38.17
N GLU A 540 5.51 -27.58 -38.36
CA GLU A 540 6.22 -28.54 -37.52
C GLU A 540 7.46 -29.09 -38.24
N ASN A 541 8.57 -29.23 -37.50
CA ASN A 541 9.85 -29.77 -37.97
C ASN A 541 10.39 -29.10 -39.25
N HIS A 542 10.05 -27.83 -39.48
CA HIS A 542 10.31 -27.12 -40.74
C HIS A 542 9.76 -27.79 -42.01
N ARG A 543 8.82 -28.73 -41.91
CA ARG A 543 8.39 -29.53 -43.08
C ARG A 543 6.89 -29.63 -43.22
N GLN A 544 6.22 -29.90 -42.09
CA GLN A 544 4.83 -30.24 -42.08
C GLN A 544 4.01 -29.00 -41.75
N VAL A 545 3.10 -28.62 -42.64
CA VAL A 545 2.15 -27.54 -42.41
C VAL A 545 0.83 -28.17 -42.02
N SER A 546 0.30 -27.84 -40.85
CA SER A 546 -0.98 -28.38 -40.39
C SER A 546 -1.91 -27.28 -39.90
N ILE A 547 -3.21 -27.56 -40.02
CA ILE A 547 -4.28 -26.67 -39.55
C ILE A 547 -4.99 -27.40 -38.43
N TRP A 548 -4.97 -26.82 -37.24
CA TRP A 548 -5.55 -27.40 -36.04
C TRP A 548 -6.83 -26.67 -35.66
N ASP A 549 -7.89 -27.43 -35.41
CA ASP A 549 -9.11 -26.91 -34.80
C ASP A 549 -9.02 -27.07 -33.29
N TYR A 550 -8.84 -25.95 -32.58
CA TYR A 550 -8.66 -25.98 -31.13
C TYR A 550 -9.96 -26.27 -30.36
N TRP A 551 -11.12 -26.09 -30.99
CA TRP A 551 -12.41 -26.45 -30.37
C TRP A 551 -12.67 -27.94 -30.45
N ARG A 552 -12.42 -28.52 -31.64
CA ARG A 552 -12.59 -29.97 -31.86
C ARG A 552 -11.40 -30.77 -31.37
N GLN A 553 -10.30 -30.10 -31.04
CA GLN A 553 -9.02 -30.72 -30.67
C GLN A 553 -8.49 -31.70 -31.72
N THR A 554 -8.70 -31.38 -33.01
CA THR A 554 -8.34 -32.25 -34.14
C THR A 554 -7.51 -31.52 -35.17
N VAL A 555 -6.71 -32.27 -35.91
CA VAL A 555 -6.03 -31.76 -37.11
C VAL A 555 -7.04 -31.77 -38.26
N VAL A 556 -7.39 -30.59 -38.76
CA VAL A 556 -8.32 -30.42 -39.88
C VAL A 556 -7.63 -30.79 -41.19
N MET A 557 -6.37 -30.39 -41.31
CA MET A 557 -5.57 -30.63 -42.52
C MET A 557 -4.10 -30.82 -42.19
N LEU A 558 -3.45 -31.63 -43.02
CA LEU A 558 -2.03 -31.94 -42.96
C LEU A 558 -1.45 -31.84 -44.37
N PHE A 559 -0.46 -30.98 -44.55
CA PHE A 559 0.32 -30.87 -45.78
C PHE A 559 1.77 -31.23 -45.46
N ASP A 560 2.27 -32.30 -46.06
CA ASP A 560 3.70 -32.55 -46.15
C ASP A 560 4.22 -31.89 -47.43
N SER A 561 5.24 -31.05 -47.32
CA SER A 561 5.88 -30.42 -48.47
C SER A 561 6.40 -31.43 -49.50
N ASN A 562 6.56 -32.70 -49.12
CA ASN A 562 7.02 -33.80 -49.97
C ASN A 562 5.90 -34.66 -50.59
N GLU A 563 4.66 -34.59 -50.12
CA GLU A 563 3.59 -35.46 -50.62
C GLU A 563 2.83 -34.86 -51.82
N LYS A 564 3.44 -34.99 -53.00
CA LYS A 564 2.69 -35.28 -54.24
C LYS A 564 3.50 -36.24 -55.12
N GLN A 565 3.09 -37.50 -55.08
CA GLN A 565 3.06 -38.53 -56.12
C GLN A 565 4.15 -38.49 -57.22
N SER A 566 4.87 -39.62 -57.33
CA SER A 566 5.58 -40.16 -58.51
C SER A 566 7.12 -40.22 -58.48
N TRP A 567 7.66 -41.17 -57.70
CA TRP A 567 8.84 -42.05 -57.86
C TRP A 567 10.13 -41.69 -58.66
N VAL A 568 10.31 -40.52 -59.29
CA VAL A 568 11.47 -40.25 -60.20
C VAL A 568 12.29 -38.98 -59.85
N LYS A 569 12.24 -38.45 -58.63
CA LYS A 569 13.22 -37.41 -58.18
C LYS A 569 13.88 -37.69 -56.83
N LYS A 570 14.15 -38.97 -56.56
CA LYS A 570 15.26 -39.36 -55.67
C LYS A 570 16.56 -38.91 -56.36
N ILE A 571 17.47 -38.34 -55.56
CA ILE A 571 18.86 -37.93 -55.89
C ILE A 571 18.98 -36.42 -56.15
N VAL A 572 19.25 -35.67 -55.07
CA VAL A 572 19.66 -34.24 -54.95
C VAL A 572 18.57 -33.15 -54.76
N ASP A 573 17.55 -33.34 -53.92
CA ASP A 573 16.85 -32.20 -53.28
C ASP A 573 16.45 -32.59 -51.85
N ASP A 574 17.47 -32.81 -51.03
CA ASP A 574 17.34 -33.02 -49.60
C ASP A 574 16.92 -31.70 -48.93
N PHE A 575 15.76 -31.71 -48.28
CA PHE A 575 15.28 -30.77 -47.25
C PHE A 575 14.82 -29.36 -47.68
N VAL A 576 13.69 -29.25 -48.40
CA VAL A 576 12.98 -27.96 -48.50
C VAL A 576 12.32 -27.64 -47.15
N GLN A 577 12.91 -26.71 -46.40
CA GLN A 577 12.40 -26.23 -45.13
C GLN A 577 11.41 -25.08 -45.31
N VAL A 578 10.25 -25.17 -44.64
CA VAL A 578 9.27 -24.09 -44.47
C VAL A 578 9.64 -23.30 -43.21
N HIS A 579 9.85 -21.99 -43.36
CA HIS A 579 10.23 -21.10 -42.27
C HIS A 579 9.09 -20.21 -41.78
N ALA A 580 8.17 -19.85 -42.68
CA ALA A 580 7.04 -18.97 -42.36
C ALA A 580 5.77 -19.48 -43.03
N ALA A 581 4.63 -19.27 -42.39
CA ALA A 581 3.31 -19.55 -42.96
C ALA A 581 2.32 -18.49 -42.46
N LYS A 582 1.43 -18.02 -43.34
CA LYS A 582 0.41 -17.02 -43.02
C LYS A 582 -0.93 -17.30 -43.72
N TRP A 583 -2.02 -16.92 -43.07
CA TRP A 583 -3.36 -16.98 -43.65
C TRP A 583 -3.60 -15.87 -44.66
N ILE A 584 -4.25 -16.22 -45.77
CA ILE A 584 -4.98 -15.30 -46.64
C ILE A 584 -6.47 -15.61 -46.47
N ALA A 585 -6.97 -15.33 -45.26
CA ALA A 585 -8.30 -15.75 -44.79
C ALA A 585 -9.44 -15.36 -45.75
N ARG A 586 -9.38 -14.15 -46.34
CA ARG A 586 -10.39 -13.65 -47.29
C ARG A 586 -10.50 -14.45 -48.59
N LYS A 587 -9.50 -15.27 -48.92
CA LYS A 587 -9.54 -16.19 -50.06
C LYS A 587 -9.66 -17.65 -49.63
N GLN A 588 -9.68 -17.93 -48.32
CA GLN A 588 -9.55 -19.29 -47.77
C GLN A 588 -8.27 -19.98 -48.26
N TRP A 589 -7.18 -19.23 -48.31
CA TRP A 589 -5.85 -19.73 -48.68
C TRP A 589 -4.88 -19.58 -47.51
N PHE A 590 -3.77 -20.31 -47.58
CA PHE A 590 -2.58 -20.01 -46.79
C PHE A 590 -1.36 -19.96 -47.71
N VAL A 591 -0.34 -19.23 -47.26
CA VAL A 591 0.92 -19.04 -47.97
C VAL A 591 2.07 -19.51 -47.10
N THR A 592 3.06 -20.15 -47.71
CA THR A 592 4.29 -20.61 -47.06
C THR A 592 5.51 -19.95 -47.70
N GLY A 593 6.50 -19.67 -46.85
CA GLY A 593 7.81 -19.15 -47.24
C GLY A 593 8.86 -20.21 -46.93
N GLU A 594 9.61 -20.59 -47.96
CA GLU A 594 10.54 -21.72 -47.93
C GLU A 594 11.99 -21.26 -48.09
N VAL A 595 12.92 -22.18 -47.83
CA VAL A 595 14.33 -22.05 -48.23
C VAL A 595 14.48 -21.80 -49.72
N TYR A 596 15.58 -21.15 -50.09
CA TYR A 596 15.88 -20.73 -51.46
C TYR A 596 14.84 -19.78 -52.07
N GLY A 597 14.16 -19.03 -51.22
CA GLY A 597 13.32 -17.91 -51.61
C GLY A 597 11.99 -18.28 -52.24
N ASN A 598 11.51 -19.52 -52.07
CA ASN A 598 10.25 -19.95 -52.70
C ASN A 598 9.03 -19.56 -51.86
N VAL A 599 7.99 -19.11 -52.54
CA VAL A 599 6.65 -18.86 -51.98
C VAL A 599 5.68 -19.86 -52.60
N ARG A 600 4.86 -20.49 -51.76
CA ARG A 600 3.75 -21.35 -52.22
C ARG A 600 2.45 -20.95 -51.58
N VAL A 601 1.37 -21.05 -52.35
CA VAL A 601 0.02 -20.66 -51.94
C VAL A 601 -0.89 -21.83 -52.16
N TYR A 602 -1.70 -22.16 -51.15
CA TYR A 602 -2.55 -23.34 -51.11
C TYR A 602 -3.99 -22.94 -50.84
N SER A 603 -4.94 -23.64 -51.47
CA SER A 603 -6.36 -23.51 -51.17
C SER A 603 -6.73 -24.44 -50.02
N CYS A 604 -7.36 -23.89 -48.98
CA CYS A 604 -7.97 -24.69 -47.91
C CYS A 604 -9.22 -25.43 -48.37
N VAL A 605 -9.91 -24.91 -49.39
CA VAL A 605 -11.14 -25.55 -49.92
C VAL A 605 -10.81 -26.76 -50.80
N THR A 606 -9.98 -26.59 -51.82
CA THR A 606 -9.66 -27.67 -52.78
C THR A 606 -8.49 -28.56 -52.36
N MET A 607 -7.77 -28.21 -51.30
CA MET A 607 -6.56 -28.92 -50.84
C MET A 607 -5.44 -28.98 -51.89
N THR A 608 -5.31 -27.96 -52.73
CA THR A 608 -4.32 -27.92 -53.82
C THR A 608 -3.43 -26.67 -53.77
N GLU A 609 -2.20 -26.82 -54.24
CA GLU A 609 -1.32 -25.68 -54.56
C GLU A 609 -1.95 -24.85 -55.69
N ILE A 610 -2.12 -23.55 -55.43
CA ILE A 610 -2.66 -22.55 -56.36
C ILE A 610 -1.51 -21.91 -57.14
N LYS A 611 -0.42 -21.59 -56.43
CA LYS A 611 0.70 -20.86 -57.00
C LYS A 611 2.00 -21.26 -56.31
N LYS A 612 3.05 -21.38 -57.11
CA LYS A 612 4.44 -21.40 -56.67
C LYS A 612 5.25 -20.39 -57.48
N PHE A 613 6.08 -19.61 -56.80
CA PHE A 613 7.03 -18.71 -57.46
C PHE A 613 8.26 -18.50 -56.58
N ARG A 614 9.36 -18.09 -57.21
CA ARG A 614 10.60 -17.77 -56.51
C ARG A 614 10.65 -16.26 -56.24
N ALA A 615 10.51 -15.89 -54.98
CA ALA A 615 10.60 -14.52 -54.52
C ALA A 615 12.05 -14.03 -54.43
N TYR A 616 13.01 -14.91 -54.08
CA TYR A 616 14.45 -14.59 -53.97
C TYR A 616 15.30 -15.72 -54.57
N PHE A 617 16.44 -15.38 -55.18
CA PHE A 617 17.29 -16.38 -55.84
C PHE A 617 18.25 -17.10 -54.88
N SER A 618 18.79 -16.37 -53.90
CA SER A 618 19.87 -16.86 -53.02
C SER A 618 19.64 -16.53 -51.54
N ALA A 619 18.39 -16.27 -51.14
CA ALA A 619 18.04 -15.92 -49.77
C ALA A 619 16.81 -16.68 -49.30
N ASP A 620 16.80 -17.07 -48.04
CA ASP A 620 15.68 -17.79 -47.43
C ASP A 620 14.61 -16.81 -46.96
N ILE A 621 13.34 -17.17 -47.17
CA ILE A 621 12.24 -16.38 -46.61
C ILE A 621 12.17 -16.64 -45.11
N LYS A 622 12.30 -15.60 -44.30
CA LYS A 622 12.25 -15.70 -42.83
C LYS A 622 10.91 -15.24 -42.26
N ALA A 623 10.22 -14.33 -42.93
CA ALA A 623 8.93 -13.83 -42.50
C ALA A 623 8.00 -13.50 -43.67
N LEU A 624 6.70 -13.59 -43.39
CA LEU A 624 5.62 -13.25 -44.29
C LEU A 624 4.63 -12.35 -43.56
N ALA A 625 4.04 -11.40 -44.28
CA ALA A 625 2.87 -10.67 -43.81
C ALA A 625 1.85 -10.49 -44.93
N VAL A 626 0.60 -10.79 -44.62
CA VAL A 626 -0.51 -10.67 -45.55
C VAL A 626 -1.25 -9.38 -45.23
N HIS A 627 -1.42 -8.54 -46.23
CA HIS A 627 -2.13 -7.29 -46.08
C HIS A 627 -3.61 -7.54 -45.73
N PRO A 628 -4.23 -6.79 -44.81
CA PRO A 628 -5.60 -7.05 -44.37
C PRO A 628 -6.64 -6.85 -45.49
N THR A 629 -6.54 -5.77 -46.27
CA THR A 629 -7.54 -5.39 -47.29
C THR A 629 -7.04 -5.57 -48.73
N TYR A 630 -5.98 -4.87 -49.14
CA TYR A 630 -5.35 -4.97 -50.48
C TYR A 630 -4.78 -6.36 -50.79
N PRO A 631 -4.70 -6.77 -52.07
CA PRO A 631 -4.22 -8.09 -52.49
C PRO A 631 -2.68 -8.26 -52.41
N LEU A 632 -2.08 -7.86 -51.28
CA LEU A 632 -0.64 -7.77 -51.12
C LEU A 632 -0.08 -8.80 -50.12
N LEU A 633 1.02 -9.43 -50.51
CA LEU A 633 1.89 -10.23 -49.65
C LEU A 633 3.24 -9.52 -49.51
N ILE A 634 3.68 -9.32 -48.28
CA ILE A 634 5.05 -8.93 -47.96
C ILE A 634 5.86 -10.20 -47.71
N THR A 635 6.99 -10.31 -48.40
CA THR A 635 8.02 -11.30 -48.09
C THR A 635 9.25 -10.59 -47.53
N LEU A 636 9.91 -11.24 -46.58
CA LEU A 636 11.22 -10.85 -46.13
C LEU A 636 12.19 -12.02 -46.22
N ALA A 637 13.34 -11.75 -46.80
CA ALA A 637 14.47 -12.66 -46.84
C ALA A 637 15.73 -12.04 -46.24
N VAL A 638 16.59 -12.90 -45.70
CA VAL A 638 17.85 -12.50 -45.07
C VAL A 638 18.98 -13.38 -45.61
N TRP A 639 20.04 -12.75 -46.12
CA TRP A 639 21.32 -13.36 -46.50
C TRP A 639 22.40 -12.29 -46.57
N ASP A 640 23.67 -12.65 -46.35
CA ASP A 640 24.81 -11.74 -46.50
C ASP A 640 24.83 -11.16 -47.93
N ASN A 641 24.46 -9.89 -48.08
CA ASN A 641 24.32 -9.13 -49.36
C ASN A 641 22.97 -9.20 -50.09
N CYS A 642 21.84 -9.38 -49.41
CA CYS A 642 20.52 -9.18 -50.04
C CYS A 642 20.22 -7.67 -50.25
N GLU A 643 20.25 -7.17 -51.49
CA GLU A 643 20.01 -5.74 -51.81
C GLU A 643 18.57 -5.27 -51.49
N ASP A 644 17.59 -6.15 -51.67
CA ASP A 644 16.15 -5.88 -51.50
C ASP A 644 15.50 -6.92 -50.58
N PRO A 645 15.78 -6.90 -49.27
CA PRO A 645 15.32 -7.95 -48.35
C PRO A 645 13.80 -8.00 -48.23
N ILE A 646 13.09 -6.86 -48.38
CA ILE A 646 11.63 -6.77 -48.30
C ILE A 646 11.04 -6.57 -49.70
N ARG A 647 10.04 -7.39 -50.05
CA ARG A 647 9.33 -7.31 -51.34
C ARG A 647 7.83 -7.42 -51.15
N LEU A 648 7.08 -6.63 -51.93
CA LEU A 648 5.62 -6.65 -51.98
C LEU A 648 5.16 -7.33 -53.26
N TRP A 649 4.18 -8.24 -53.13
CA TRP A 649 3.65 -9.05 -54.21
C TRP A 649 2.15 -8.88 -54.31
N ASP A 650 1.66 -8.50 -55.49
CA ASP A 650 0.23 -8.32 -55.76
C ASP A 650 -0.32 -9.55 -56.47
N TRP A 651 -1.22 -10.29 -55.81
CA TRP A 651 -1.76 -11.52 -56.38
C TRP A 651 -2.90 -11.31 -57.37
N ASP A 652 -3.61 -10.18 -57.32
CA ASP A 652 -4.61 -9.84 -58.35
C ASP A 652 -3.90 -9.42 -59.65
N MET A 653 -2.69 -8.86 -59.54
CA MET A 653 -1.79 -8.60 -60.67
C MET A 653 -0.91 -9.81 -61.05
N GLY A 654 -1.30 -11.03 -60.66
CA GLY A 654 -0.62 -12.27 -61.05
C GLY A 654 0.65 -12.58 -60.26
N TRP A 655 0.74 -12.13 -59.00
CA TRP A 655 1.91 -12.24 -58.11
C TRP A 655 3.12 -11.48 -58.64
N LYS A 656 2.89 -10.30 -59.23
CA LYS A 656 3.98 -9.40 -59.64
C LYS A 656 4.53 -8.66 -58.43
N CYS A 657 5.86 -8.50 -58.39
CA CYS A 657 6.52 -7.69 -57.38
C CYS A 657 6.21 -6.22 -57.67
N SER A 658 5.36 -5.60 -56.85
CA SER A 658 4.96 -4.20 -56.99
C SER A 658 6.01 -3.25 -56.42
N GLN A 659 6.77 -3.70 -55.41
CA GLN A 659 7.73 -2.86 -54.72
C GLN A 659 8.88 -3.66 -54.12
N ARG A 660 10.06 -3.04 -54.08
CA ARG A 660 11.26 -3.51 -53.40
C ARG A 660 11.76 -2.43 -52.45
N VAL A 661 12.11 -2.84 -51.24
CA VAL A 661 12.55 -1.95 -50.17
C VAL A 661 13.97 -2.36 -49.78
N SER A 662 14.91 -1.42 -49.94
CA SER A 662 16.30 -1.59 -49.55
C SER A 662 16.40 -1.53 -48.02
N GLY A 663 16.78 -2.63 -47.38
CA GLY A 663 17.04 -2.67 -45.94
C GLY A 663 18.45 -2.15 -45.67
N GLY A 664 18.62 -0.83 -45.47
CA GLY A 664 19.94 -0.26 -45.16
C GLY A 664 20.54 -0.93 -43.92
N SER A 665 21.72 -1.56 -44.01
CA SER A 665 22.48 -2.31 -42.98
C SER A 665 21.69 -3.16 -41.95
N ALA A 666 20.40 -3.43 -42.17
CA ALA A 666 19.43 -3.79 -41.14
C ALA A 666 18.95 -5.24 -41.23
N CYS A 667 19.73 -6.16 -41.84
CA CYS A 667 19.32 -7.55 -42.00
C CYS A 667 20.51 -8.50 -41.76
N GLY A 668 20.71 -8.91 -40.50
CA GLY A 668 21.67 -9.97 -40.14
C GLY A 668 21.02 -11.37 -40.07
N PRO A 669 21.80 -12.46 -40.18
CA PRO A 669 21.28 -13.84 -40.32
C PRO A 669 20.42 -14.37 -39.15
N ASP A 670 20.48 -13.74 -37.96
CA ASP A 670 19.79 -14.21 -36.74
C ASP A 670 18.45 -13.50 -36.45
N THR A 671 17.85 -12.86 -37.47
CA THR A 671 16.77 -11.90 -37.23
C THR A 671 15.37 -12.52 -37.12
N ARG A 672 14.67 -12.22 -36.02
CA ARG A 672 13.22 -12.42 -35.88
C ARG A 672 12.46 -11.14 -36.23
N PHE A 673 12.19 -10.92 -37.51
CA PHE A 673 11.34 -9.80 -37.91
C PHE A 673 9.88 -10.10 -37.62
N ARG A 674 9.19 -9.11 -37.05
CA ARG A 674 7.72 -9.08 -37.01
C ARG A 674 7.24 -7.91 -37.82
N PHE A 675 6.41 -8.22 -38.81
CA PHE A 675 5.68 -7.24 -39.59
C PHE A 675 4.30 -7.06 -39.00
N LYS A 676 3.90 -5.81 -38.83
CA LYS A 676 2.53 -5.45 -38.48
C LYS A 676 2.08 -4.36 -39.43
N PHE A 677 0.98 -4.60 -40.12
CA PHE A 677 0.29 -3.54 -40.86
C PHE A 677 -0.41 -2.63 -39.87
N ASN A 678 -0.43 -1.34 -40.16
CA ASN A 678 -1.26 -0.42 -39.41
C ASN A 678 -2.74 -0.74 -39.72
N PRO A 679 -3.55 -1.04 -38.69
CA PRO A 679 -4.95 -1.41 -38.85
C PRO A 679 -5.84 -0.28 -39.37
N LYS A 680 -5.50 0.97 -39.05
CA LYS A 680 -6.29 2.16 -39.36
C LYS A 680 -5.80 2.84 -40.63
N ASP A 681 -4.50 2.76 -40.89
CA ASP A 681 -3.88 3.13 -42.15
C ASP A 681 -3.23 1.92 -42.80
N THR A 682 -4.00 1.20 -43.61
CA THR A 682 -3.48 0.01 -44.30
C THR A 682 -2.32 0.31 -45.28
N THR A 683 -2.02 1.58 -45.56
CA THR A 683 -0.88 1.93 -46.42
C THR A 683 0.46 1.88 -45.70
N THR A 684 0.49 1.69 -44.38
CA THR A 684 1.73 1.66 -43.59
C THR A 684 1.94 0.34 -42.85
N PHE A 685 3.21 -0.01 -42.62
CA PHE A 685 3.60 -1.18 -41.84
C PHE A 685 4.89 -0.91 -41.05
N ALA A 686 5.00 -1.54 -39.89
CA ALA A 686 6.16 -1.46 -39.02
C ALA A 686 6.94 -2.77 -39.01
N ALA A 687 8.26 -2.66 -38.85
CA ALA A 687 9.14 -3.77 -38.49
C ALA A 687 10.27 -3.29 -37.59
N ALA A 688 10.67 -4.14 -36.63
CA ALA A 688 11.76 -3.88 -35.70
C ALA A 688 12.94 -4.82 -35.93
N HIS A 689 14.16 -4.29 -35.82
CA HIS A 689 15.43 -5.01 -35.90
C HIS A 689 16.58 -4.33 -35.16
N ASN A 690 17.38 -5.09 -34.41
CA ASN A 690 18.49 -4.62 -33.58
C ASN A 690 18.14 -3.40 -32.72
N GLY A 691 16.91 -3.38 -32.19
CA GLY A 691 16.39 -2.25 -31.41
C GLY A 691 15.99 -1.02 -32.23
N VAL A 692 16.08 -1.05 -33.55
CA VAL A 692 15.59 0.00 -34.45
C VAL A 692 14.23 -0.41 -35.02
N SER A 693 13.22 0.43 -34.89
CA SER A 693 11.91 0.20 -35.51
C SER A 693 11.71 1.16 -36.67
N HIS A 694 11.34 0.63 -37.82
CA HIS A 694 11.06 1.40 -39.02
C HIS A 694 9.58 1.28 -39.38
N VAL A 695 9.01 2.39 -39.83
CA VAL A 695 7.66 2.44 -40.40
C VAL A 695 7.79 2.78 -41.87
N TRP A 696 7.22 1.95 -42.74
CA TRP A 696 7.21 2.15 -44.18
C TRP A 696 5.80 2.40 -44.68
N SER A 697 5.70 3.07 -45.83
CA SER A 697 4.51 3.01 -46.66
C SER A 697 4.69 1.94 -47.74
N ILE A 698 3.62 1.23 -48.08
CA ILE A 698 3.55 0.32 -49.25
C ILE A 698 3.80 1.03 -50.59
N ASN A 699 3.87 2.36 -50.60
CA ASN A 699 4.16 3.17 -51.77
C ASN A 699 5.59 3.78 -51.75
N SER A 700 6.35 3.61 -50.66
CA SER A 700 7.69 4.21 -50.49
C SER A 700 8.79 3.17 -50.30
N SER A 701 9.86 3.25 -51.10
CA SER A 701 11.03 2.36 -50.96
C SER A 701 11.95 2.74 -49.80
N LYS A 702 11.71 3.90 -49.17
CA LYS A 702 12.42 4.38 -47.98
C LYS A 702 11.49 4.35 -46.75
N PRO A 703 12.02 4.10 -45.54
CA PRO A 703 11.22 4.23 -44.33
C PRO A 703 10.69 5.66 -44.21
N LEU A 704 9.42 5.78 -43.82
CA LEU A 704 8.82 7.07 -43.48
C LEU A 704 9.40 7.58 -42.16
N ILE A 705 9.46 6.70 -41.16
CA ILE A 705 9.90 7.02 -39.80
C ILE A 705 10.90 5.95 -39.37
N THR A 706 11.96 6.38 -38.67
CA THR A 706 12.97 5.51 -38.06
C THR A 706 13.06 5.83 -36.58
N ILE A 707 12.63 4.89 -35.74
CA ILE A 707 12.62 4.99 -34.28
C ILE A 707 13.84 4.25 -33.75
N MET A 708 14.75 4.99 -33.11
CA MET A 708 15.97 4.46 -32.49
C MET A 708 15.99 4.77 -31.00
N PRO A 709 15.36 3.93 -30.15
CA PRO A 709 15.46 4.08 -28.71
C PRO A 709 16.92 3.83 -28.28
N PRO A 710 17.53 4.71 -27.48
CA PRO A 710 18.91 4.53 -27.02
C PRO A 710 19.03 3.23 -26.20
N ASN A 711 20.11 2.45 -26.38
CA ASN A 711 20.41 1.23 -25.62
C ASN A 711 19.33 0.14 -25.65
N CYS A 712 18.57 0.02 -26.75
CA CYS A 712 17.64 -1.09 -26.95
C CYS A 712 18.26 -2.19 -27.82
N HIS A 713 18.12 -3.45 -27.40
CA HIS A 713 18.65 -4.62 -28.13
C HIS A 713 17.57 -5.65 -28.47
N ARG A 714 16.28 -5.31 -28.33
CA ARG A 714 15.15 -6.24 -28.53
C ARG A 714 14.22 -5.74 -29.62
N ASP A 715 13.77 -6.68 -30.45
CA ASP A 715 12.96 -6.42 -31.65
C ASP A 715 11.47 -6.63 -31.35
N VAL A 716 10.88 -5.64 -30.68
CA VAL A 716 9.48 -5.67 -30.25
C VAL A 716 8.78 -4.44 -30.81
N CYS A 717 7.77 -4.64 -31.66
CA CYS A 717 6.90 -3.57 -32.13
C CYS A 717 5.47 -4.07 -32.42
N ASP A 718 4.46 -3.22 -32.16
CA ASP A 718 3.08 -3.38 -32.64
C ASP A 718 2.40 -2.01 -32.77
N TYR A 719 1.27 -1.95 -33.47
CA TYR A 719 0.42 -0.75 -33.55
C TYR A 719 -0.63 -0.75 -32.43
N MET A 720 -0.97 0.42 -31.90
CA MET A 720 -2.10 0.52 -30.96
C MET A 720 -3.43 0.75 -31.69
N TYR A 721 -4.44 -0.04 -31.33
CA TYR A 721 -5.76 -0.05 -31.95
C TYR A 721 -6.77 0.67 -31.04
N THR A 722 -6.71 2.01 -30.98
CA THR A 722 -7.72 2.77 -30.20
C THR A 722 -8.22 3.99 -30.97
N ASP A 723 -9.48 4.35 -30.79
CA ASP A 723 -10.11 5.53 -31.42
C ASP A 723 -9.54 6.85 -30.94
N SER A 724 -8.97 6.86 -29.74
CA SER A 724 -8.28 8.02 -29.17
C SER A 724 -6.88 8.24 -29.75
N HIS A 725 -6.16 7.19 -30.20
CA HIS A 725 -4.76 7.30 -30.63
C HIS A 725 -4.46 6.41 -31.86
N PRO A 726 -4.97 6.78 -33.04
CA PRO A 726 -4.97 5.90 -34.22
C PRO A 726 -3.60 5.69 -34.90
N LEU A 727 -2.55 6.40 -34.49
CA LEU A 727 -1.24 6.42 -35.13
C LEU A 727 -0.08 6.08 -34.19
N ASN A 728 -0.35 5.47 -33.03
CA ASN A 728 0.72 5.18 -32.08
C ASN A 728 1.36 3.81 -32.33
N VAL A 729 2.68 3.75 -32.25
CA VAL A 729 3.49 2.52 -32.30
C VAL A 729 4.09 2.26 -30.93
N ILE A 730 3.98 1.03 -30.45
CA ILE A 730 4.66 0.59 -29.24
C ILE A 730 5.96 -0.12 -29.60
N THR A 731 7.05 0.24 -28.94
CA THR A 731 8.36 -0.42 -29.09
C THR A 731 8.92 -0.84 -27.75
N SER A 732 9.94 -1.70 -27.77
CA SER A 732 10.82 -1.90 -26.61
C SER A 732 11.53 -0.59 -26.20
N GLY A 733 11.73 -0.42 -24.90
CA GLY A 733 12.46 0.69 -24.28
C GLY A 733 13.75 0.24 -23.58
N GLN A 734 14.37 1.17 -22.84
CA GLN A 734 15.49 0.86 -21.95
C GLN A 734 15.03 0.05 -20.73
N HIS A 735 15.94 -0.70 -20.11
CA HIS A 735 15.73 -1.39 -18.84
C HIS A 735 14.48 -2.29 -18.77
N GLY A 736 14.05 -2.87 -19.91
CA GLY A 736 12.93 -3.79 -19.95
C GLY A 736 11.54 -3.15 -19.96
N GLY A 737 11.43 -1.83 -20.17
CA GLY A 737 10.15 -1.14 -20.39
C GLY A 737 9.66 -1.13 -21.85
N LEU A 738 8.48 -0.54 -22.08
CA LEU A 738 7.90 -0.23 -23.39
C LEU A 738 7.81 1.28 -23.60
N ARG A 739 7.90 1.73 -24.86
CA ARG A 739 7.70 3.12 -25.25
C ARG A 739 6.61 3.24 -26.28
N VAL A 740 5.74 4.23 -26.10
CA VAL A 740 4.66 4.57 -27.01
C VAL A 740 5.05 5.82 -27.78
N TRP A 741 5.06 5.71 -29.10
CA TRP A 741 5.46 6.77 -30.02
C TRP A 741 4.25 7.23 -30.81
N ASP A 742 4.08 8.55 -30.92
CA ASP A 742 3.14 9.15 -31.86
C ASP A 742 3.87 9.35 -33.20
N LEU A 743 3.36 8.72 -34.25
CA LEU A 743 3.96 8.80 -35.59
C LEU A 743 3.78 10.17 -36.25
N GLN A 744 2.81 10.99 -35.80
CA GLN A 744 2.59 12.32 -36.37
C GLN A 744 3.57 13.34 -35.82
N THR A 745 3.88 13.27 -34.51
CA THR A 745 4.84 14.18 -33.86
C THR A 745 6.26 13.62 -33.83
N GLU A 746 6.44 12.33 -34.11
CA GLU A 746 7.70 11.58 -33.98
C GLU A 746 8.29 11.63 -32.56
N THR A 747 7.44 11.80 -31.55
CA THR A 747 7.84 11.87 -30.14
C THR A 747 7.34 10.68 -29.33
N CYS A 748 8.08 10.34 -28.28
CA CYS A 748 7.64 9.38 -27.28
C CYS A 748 6.57 10.05 -26.40
N VAL A 749 5.32 9.61 -26.49
CA VAL A 749 4.18 10.18 -25.76
C VAL A 749 3.98 9.57 -24.38
N HIS A 750 4.41 8.32 -24.19
CA HIS A 750 4.32 7.65 -22.89
C HIS A 750 5.38 6.55 -22.78
N ALA A 751 5.85 6.30 -21.55
CA ALA A 751 6.69 5.16 -21.23
C ALA A 751 5.98 4.25 -20.24
N ILE A 752 6.04 2.93 -20.47
CA ILE A 752 5.54 1.92 -19.55
C ILE A 752 6.77 1.25 -18.94
N SER A 753 7.02 1.52 -17.66
CA SER A 753 8.12 0.90 -16.93
C SER A 753 7.64 -0.46 -16.38
N LEU A 754 8.47 -1.48 -16.59
CA LEU A 754 8.20 -2.86 -16.21
C LEU A 754 9.38 -3.36 -15.40
N CYS A 755 9.10 -4.11 -14.33
CA CYS A 755 10.12 -4.72 -13.45
C CYS A 755 10.88 -5.90 -14.09
N TRP A 756 11.16 -5.80 -15.38
CA TRP A 756 11.66 -6.89 -16.21
C TRP A 756 13.08 -6.63 -16.63
N LYS A 757 13.85 -7.71 -16.77
CA LYS A 757 15.17 -7.63 -17.40
C LYS A 757 15.05 -7.28 -18.89
N ALA A 758 14.01 -7.81 -19.54
CA ALA A 758 13.72 -7.54 -20.94
C ALA A 758 12.25 -7.86 -21.27
N VAL A 759 11.69 -7.07 -22.19
CA VAL A 759 10.46 -7.44 -22.92
C VAL A 759 10.85 -8.33 -24.10
N ASP A 760 10.19 -9.48 -24.21
CA ASP A 760 10.40 -10.43 -25.30
C ASP A 760 9.31 -10.30 -26.38
N LEU A 761 8.05 -10.02 -25.99
CA LEU A 761 6.93 -9.86 -26.94
C LEU A 761 5.99 -8.74 -26.48
N VAL A 762 5.36 -8.06 -27.44
CA VAL A 762 4.20 -7.21 -27.22
C VAL A 762 3.17 -7.52 -28.30
N VAL A 763 1.89 -7.50 -27.94
CA VAL A 763 0.77 -7.51 -28.88
C VAL A 763 -0.29 -6.54 -28.41
N CYS A 764 -0.85 -5.76 -29.33
CA CYS A 764 -2.02 -4.94 -29.03
C CYS A 764 -3.28 -5.64 -29.54
N HIS A 765 -4.35 -5.58 -28.76
CA HIS A 765 -5.62 -6.18 -29.14
C HIS A 765 -6.24 -5.39 -30.30
N PRO A 766 -6.82 -6.05 -31.33
CA PRO A 766 -7.31 -5.37 -32.53
C PRO A 766 -8.52 -4.46 -32.32
N GLU A 767 -9.40 -4.77 -31.35
CA GLU A 767 -10.65 -4.04 -31.11
C GLU A 767 -10.74 -3.37 -29.72
N LEU A 768 -10.26 -4.03 -28.67
CA LEU A 768 -10.27 -3.54 -27.29
C LEU A 768 -9.00 -2.72 -26.95
N PRO A 769 -9.08 -1.76 -26.02
CA PRO A 769 -7.93 -0.96 -25.58
C PRO A 769 -6.98 -1.75 -24.66
N LEU A 770 -6.35 -2.80 -25.19
CA LEU A 770 -5.50 -3.73 -24.45
C LEU A 770 -4.12 -3.88 -25.09
N ILE A 771 -3.09 -3.83 -24.25
CA ILE A 771 -1.71 -4.20 -24.57
C ILE A 771 -1.37 -5.44 -23.75
N VAL A 772 -0.85 -6.47 -24.40
CA VAL A 772 -0.30 -7.66 -23.73
C VAL A 772 1.19 -7.70 -23.97
N ALA A 773 1.95 -7.63 -22.88
CA ALA A 773 3.40 -7.70 -22.90
C ALA A 773 3.86 -9.02 -22.26
N VAL A 774 4.94 -9.59 -22.79
CA VAL A 774 5.60 -10.77 -22.24
C VAL A 774 7.07 -10.45 -22.04
N GLY A 775 7.58 -10.78 -20.86
CA GLY A 775 8.99 -10.61 -20.53
C GLY A 775 9.43 -11.51 -19.41
N SER A 776 10.72 -11.40 -19.06
CA SER A 776 11.34 -12.16 -17.99
C SER A 776 11.75 -11.27 -16.82
N ARG A 777 11.41 -11.71 -15.60
CA ARG A 777 11.84 -11.05 -14.35
C ARG A 777 13.27 -11.44 -13.99
N HIS A 778 13.86 -10.67 -13.07
CA HIS A 778 15.08 -11.06 -12.37
C HIS A 778 14.84 -12.38 -11.62
N GLY A 779 15.42 -13.49 -12.11
CA GLY A 779 15.16 -14.85 -11.61
C GLY A 779 14.77 -15.87 -12.69
N GLY A 780 14.37 -15.40 -13.88
CA GLY A 780 14.12 -16.25 -15.06
C GLY A 780 12.66 -16.61 -15.30
N ASP A 781 11.75 -16.26 -14.39
CA ASP A 781 10.31 -16.50 -14.56
C ASP A 781 9.71 -15.62 -15.66
N ILE A 782 8.93 -16.24 -16.53
CA ILE A 782 8.23 -15.57 -17.63
C ILE A 782 6.92 -15.02 -17.11
N THR A 783 6.67 -13.73 -17.38
CA THR A 783 5.48 -13.02 -16.92
C THR A 783 4.71 -12.46 -18.11
N VAL A 784 3.38 -12.58 -18.07
CA VAL A 784 2.45 -11.97 -19.04
C VAL A 784 1.69 -10.86 -18.33
N CYS A 785 1.81 -9.63 -18.82
CA CYS A 785 1.12 -8.45 -18.25
C CYS A 785 0.09 -7.90 -19.24
N PHE A 786 -1.09 -7.59 -18.72
CA PHE A 786 -2.19 -6.95 -19.44
C PHE A 786 -2.28 -5.50 -19.00
N TRP A 787 -2.26 -4.58 -19.94
CA TRP A 787 -2.29 -3.14 -19.73
C TRP A 787 -3.45 -2.53 -20.50
N ASN A 788 -4.09 -1.51 -19.94
CA ASN A 788 -5.07 -0.70 -20.64
C ASN A 788 -4.32 0.31 -21.53
N SER A 789 -4.56 0.31 -22.84
CA SER A 789 -3.87 1.22 -23.77
C SER A 789 -4.39 2.66 -23.74
N ALA A 790 -5.55 2.92 -23.14
CA ALA A 790 -6.13 4.26 -23.05
C ALA A 790 -5.54 5.09 -21.90
N ASN A 791 -5.16 4.44 -20.80
CA ASN A 791 -4.62 5.11 -19.61
C ASN A 791 -3.30 4.51 -19.10
N TYR A 792 -2.75 3.53 -19.82
CA TYR A 792 -1.48 2.86 -19.53
C TYR A 792 -1.38 2.27 -18.12
N ARG A 793 -2.51 1.89 -17.51
CA ARG A 793 -2.52 1.20 -16.21
C ARG A 793 -2.50 -0.32 -16.38
N LEU A 794 -1.68 -1.00 -15.59
CA LEU A 794 -1.60 -2.46 -15.44
C LEU A 794 -2.93 -2.98 -14.89
N LEU A 795 -3.54 -3.90 -15.64
CA LEU A 795 -4.80 -4.55 -15.33
C LEU A 795 -4.60 -5.88 -14.61
N LYS A 796 -3.63 -6.68 -15.08
CA LYS A 796 -3.39 -8.03 -14.55
C LYS A 796 -2.02 -8.55 -14.94
N THR A 797 -1.47 -9.36 -14.05
CA THR A 797 -0.20 -10.06 -14.24
C THR A 797 -0.42 -11.56 -14.04
N PHE A 798 0.18 -12.37 -14.91
CA PHE A 798 0.18 -13.82 -14.80
C PHE A 798 1.61 -14.36 -14.88
N GLN A 799 1.97 -15.22 -13.94
CA GLN A 799 3.19 -16.00 -14.04
C GLN A 799 2.96 -17.19 -14.96
N TRP A 800 3.85 -17.34 -15.93
CA TRP A 800 3.82 -18.46 -16.85
C TRP A 800 4.51 -19.66 -16.19
N MET A 801 3.72 -20.67 -15.83
CA MET A 801 4.15 -21.82 -15.02
C MET A 801 5.04 -22.82 -15.78
N HIS A 802 5.18 -22.68 -17.11
CA HIS A 802 6.06 -23.55 -17.88
C HIS A 802 7.46 -22.95 -17.95
N TYR A 803 8.50 -23.74 -17.64
CA TYR A 803 9.93 -23.39 -17.85
C TYR A 803 10.33 -23.24 -19.34
N SER A 804 9.36 -23.00 -20.23
CA SER A 804 9.54 -22.91 -21.67
C SER A 804 9.29 -21.49 -22.15
N GLN A 805 10.28 -20.91 -22.83
CA GLN A 805 10.19 -19.56 -23.39
C GLN A 805 8.97 -19.41 -24.29
N ILE A 806 8.17 -18.35 -24.05
CA ILE A 806 7.11 -17.94 -24.98
C ILE A 806 7.76 -17.31 -26.21
N VAL A 807 7.37 -17.80 -27.39
CA VAL A 807 7.98 -17.44 -28.67
C VAL A 807 7.05 -16.59 -29.53
N ASP A 808 5.73 -16.80 -29.43
CA ASP A 808 4.74 -16.04 -30.20
C ASP A 808 3.39 -15.95 -29.47
N ILE A 809 2.65 -14.88 -29.76
CA ILE A 809 1.31 -14.62 -29.19
C ILE A 809 0.41 -14.00 -30.26
N ALA A 810 -0.85 -14.44 -30.30
CA ALA A 810 -1.87 -13.87 -31.17
C ALA A 810 -3.26 -13.88 -30.51
N PHE A 811 -4.10 -12.90 -30.87
CA PHE A 811 -5.52 -12.89 -30.49
C PHE A 811 -6.38 -13.67 -31.49
N VAL A 812 -7.44 -14.30 -30.99
CA VAL A 812 -8.51 -14.91 -31.81
C VAL A 812 -9.84 -14.31 -31.41
N GLY A 813 -10.44 -13.54 -32.32
CA GLY A 813 -11.58 -12.70 -31.99
C GLY A 813 -11.28 -11.78 -30.79
N SER A 814 -12.31 -11.46 -30.01
CA SER A 814 -12.25 -10.49 -28.91
C SER A 814 -11.99 -11.07 -27.52
N ARG A 815 -11.81 -12.40 -27.39
CA ARG A 815 -11.79 -13.09 -26.07
C ARG A 815 -10.66 -14.08 -25.84
N ARG A 816 -9.90 -14.45 -26.89
CA ARG A 816 -8.94 -15.55 -26.79
C ARG A 816 -7.53 -15.12 -27.13
N LEU A 817 -6.60 -15.67 -26.38
CA LEU A 817 -5.17 -15.50 -26.57
C LEU A 817 -4.54 -16.85 -26.88
N VAL A 818 -3.85 -16.96 -28.01
CA VAL A 818 -3.04 -18.13 -28.35
C VAL A 818 -1.60 -17.83 -28.00
N ILE A 819 -1.02 -18.69 -27.16
CA ILE A 819 0.37 -18.60 -26.72
C ILE A 819 1.15 -19.77 -27.30
N ARG A 820 2.18 -19.48 -28.08
CA ARG A 820 3.17 -20.46 -28.52
C ARG A 820 4.42 -20.38 -27.67
N TYR A 821 4.78 -21.49 -27.04
CA TYR A 821 6.03 -21.66 -26.31
C TYR A 821 6.90 -22.71 -27.00
N ARG A 822 8.17 -22.84 -26.61
CA ARG A 822 9.11 -23.74 -27.34
C ARG A 822 8.67 -25.21 -27.40
N ARG A 823 7.79 -25.64 -26.49
CA ARG A 823 7.33 -27.04 -26.38
C ARG A 823 5.86 -27.23 -26.77
N GLY A 824 5.16 -26.22 -27.28
CA GLY A 824 3.75 -26.37 -27.60
C GLY A 824 2.98 -25.07 -27.84
N ILE A 825 1.66 -25.22 -27.88
CA ILE A 825 0.68 -24.14 -28.03
C ILE A 825 -0.42 -24.31 -26.97
N GLU A 826 -0.83 -23.19 -26.40
CA GLU A 826 -2.00 -23.08 -25.53
C GLU A 826 -2.97 -22.01 -26.01
N VAL A 827 -4.27 -22.28 -25.86
CA VAL A 827 -5.33 -21.29 -26.08
C VAL A 827 -5.96 -20.96 -24.74
N LEU A 828 -5.90 -19.68 -24.38
CA LEU A 828 -6.47 -19.11 -23.17
C LEU A 828 -7.79 -18.42 -23.51
N ASP A 829 -8.84 -18.77 -22.79
CA ASP A 829 -10.13 -18.08 -22.80
C ASP A 829 -10.17 -17.12 -21.60
N MET A 830 -10.41 -15.83 -21.87
CA MET A 830 -10.45 -14.79 -20.85
C MET A 830 -11.53 -13.76 -21.18
N ASP A 831 -12.28 -13.31 -20.18
CA ASP A 831 -13.20 -12.19 -20.34
C ASP A 831 -12.43 -10.86 -20.34
N LEU A 832 -11.88 -10.52 -21.51
CA LEU A 832 -11.07 -9.31 -21.72
C LEU A 832 -11.88 -8.02 -21.52
N GLU A 833 -13.18 -8.04 -21.77
CA GLU A 833 -14.05 -6.89 -21.51
C GLU A 833 -14.31 -6.70 -20.01
N ALA A 834 -14.57 -7.77 -19.28
CA ALA A 834 -14.70 -7.70 -17.82
C ALA A 834 -13.39 -7.21 -17.18
N LEU A 835 -12.23 -7.57 -17.76
CA LEU A 835 -10.93 -7.11 -17.28
C LEU A 835 -10.79 -5.59 -17.36
N LEU A 836 -11.32 -4.97 -18.43
CA LEU A 836 -11.34 -3.51 -18.59
C LEU A 836 -12.34 -2.82 -17.65
N ARG A 837 -13.42 -3.50 -17.24
CA ARG A 837 -14.44 -2.94 -16.32
C ARG A 837 -14.03 -2.95 -14.85
N GLN A 838 -12.94 -3.63 -14.48
CA GLN A 838 -12.44 -3.71 -13.10
C GLN A 838 -11.66 -2.45 -12.64
N GLN A 839 -11.47 -1.46 -13.52
CA GLN A 839 -10.74 -0.21 -13.22
C GLN A 839 -11.59 0.87 -12.56
#